data_AF-A0A136Q2H8-F1
#
_entry.id   AF-A0A136Q2H8-F1
#
_cell.length_a   1.000
_cell.length_b   1.000
_cell.length_c   1.000
_cell.angle_alpha   90.00
_cell.angle_beta   90.00
_cell.angle_gamma   90.00
#
_symmetry.space_group_name_H-M   'P 1'
#
loop_
_entity.id
_entity.type
_entity.pdbx_description
1 polymer ?
#
loop_
_entity_poly.entity_id
_entity_poly.type
_entity_poly.pdbx_seq_one_letter_code
_entity_poly.pdbx_strand_id
1 'polypeptide(L)'
;MLTAAVVGTMLPCTAMASGMPGDTEYSYIAHGMAGYTERQEIKGDISEQEKSGDLQSCTISGDCVLGNGQSGPCITENEKNRSVSPAASTGIATDNRVQKEPEVSSAGTQAQIAKKETAYAGQTLTVGGINAFETLTGEGWSFQPGTNTLTLNGYAGGAIHAEGFSLTVALAEGSANVITSDISQNGSALGANTFGYSDDSLTLRGEGAGASLLIDGDLQGIYAQGGVAVQNCNLTVGIRSTEASEEKVSDGTMSSFTFGCIRAGGGLLIEDSNIDLSSQKGTENNKKTYAGIGAATGRVDIRNCSITIDAASTGIQSSNKPLNIENCTLDIRGDETAAIVCQWSTVALTGCKGTVASGGAQGVGITAQRAKGSITLTDCQLSLDSAYYGIMALADSVYLNSSTLDFPAKTRYGIYAADKIEASNGSAVNGQNCTFVCYMPAESGCTIDEGSAVNGVQLFNGKKNVTVLGTFTFLKEYMAAVGDVMEGKLFTVDEGAEATVAEDAVLDITEAASVSIEGKLINHGIWRLNGEKAVNTGTIVNWRSVEETADTAIRNNGAAYSVCTALFPVQGNAVIPMHKESQAVEENRIEPTCTSEGSYDSVVYCANCGEELSRVQKILAVSGHSYSQEWKNDAESHWHECSVCGEQASKAAHNFAWVTDREASVQAPGLQHETCTVCGYSKAAAEIPAPNDGTDTAASDAEAPKTGDSSSIVFWTVSAVLMGVGSVGGTVLKRRKNKNSRMT
;
A
#
# COMPACT_ATOMS: atom_id res chain seq x y z
N MET A 1 19.63 59.63 20.96
CA MET A 1 18.20 59.28 21.18
C MET A 1 17.79 58.49 19.94
N LEU A 2 17.58 57.17 20.03
CA LEU A 2 16.32 56.52 20.45
C LEU A 2 15.15 56.87 19.49
N THR A 3 14.38 55.94 18.90
CA THR A 3 14.40 54.46 18.92
C THR A 3 13.50 53.89 17.79
N ALA A 4 13.58 52.57 17.57
CA ALA A 4 12.55 51.62 17.09
C ALA A 4 11.05 52.05 17.17
N ALA A 5 10.08 51.44 16.49
CA ALA A 5 10.01 50.48 15.36
C ALA A 5 8.51 50.28 15.02
N VAL A 6 8.15 49.79 13.83
CA VAL A 6 6.81 49.22 13.57
C VAL A 6 6.95 47.94 12.75
N VAL A 7 6.46 46.84 13.32
CA VAL A 7 6.35 45.52 12.67
C VAL A 7 5.00 45.46 11.94
N GLY A 8 5.00 45.09 10.67
CA GLY A 8 3.80 44.86 9.88
C GLY A 8 3.65 43.39 9.50
N THR A 9 2.81 42.66 10.23
CA THR A 9 2.45 41.27 9.91
C THR A 9 1.52 41.21 8.70
N MET A 10 1.85 40.42 7.67
CA MET A 10 0.90 40.05 6.61
C MET A 10 0.36 38.64 6.82
N LEU A 11 -0.95 38.55 7.04
CA LEU A 11 -1.73 37.32 6.86
C LEU A 11 -2.21 37.24 5.38
N PRO A 12 -2.44 36.04 4.84
CA PRO A 12 -2.69 35.84 3.41
C PRO A 12 -4.11 36.26 3.01
N CYS A 13 -4.24 36.76 1.78
CA CYS A 13 -5.53 37.15 1.20
C CYS A 13 -6.18 35.96 0.49
N THR A 14 -7.42 35.63 0.84
CA THR A 14 -8.27 34.64 0.15
C THR A 14 -9.21 35.30 -0.85
N ALA A 15 -9.63 34.51 -1.85
CA ALA A 15 -10.70 34.77 -2.82
C ALA A 15 -10.32 35.69 -4.02
N MET A 16 -10.87 35.55 -5.22
CA MET A 16 -11.96 34.68 -5.74
C MET A 16 -11.61 34.04 -7.09
N ALA A 17 -12.30 32.94 -7.45
CA ALA A 17 -12.27 32.36 -8.79
C ALA A 17 -13.42 32.90 -9.66
N SER A 18 -13.15 33.14 -10.95
CA SER A 18 -14.18 33.21 -12.00
C SER A 18 -13.56 33.11 -13.40
N GLY A 19 -13.93 32.08 -14.18
CA GLY A 19 -13.81 32.05 -15.64
C GLY A 19 -12.42 31.79 -16.23
N MET A 20 -12.16 30.54 -16.64
CA MET A 20 -11.12 30.20 -17.61
C MET A 20 -11.76 29.69 -18.91
N PRO A 21 -11.60 30.40 -20.05
CA PRO A 21 -11.60 29.76 -21.36
C PRO A 21 -10.29 28.98 -21.58
N GLY A 22 -10.24 28.14 -22.61
CA GLY A 22 -9.20 27.13 -22.81
C GLY A 22 -7.78 27.65 -23.15
N ASP A 23 -6.89 26.67 -23.30
CA ASP A 23 -5.56 26.76 -23.91
C ASP A 23 -4.58 27.75 -23.27
N THR A 24 -4.01 27.34 -22.14
CA THR A 24 -2.70 27.83 -21.67
C THR A 24 -1.69 26.69 -21.73
N GLU A 25 -0.68 26.82 -22.59
CA GLU A 25 0.45 25.89 -22.68
C GLU A 25 1.20 25.84 -21.34
N TYR A 26 1.34 24.64 -20.77
CA TYR A 26 2.15 24.43 -19.58
C TYR A 26 3.64 24.39 -19.93
N SER A 27 4.23 25.55 -20.28
CA SER A 27 5.69 25.69 -20.32
C SER A 27 6.22 26.06 -18.93
N TYR A 28 6.69 25.08 -18.17
CA TYR A 28 7.52 25.33 -16.98
C TYR A 28 8.85 24.57 -17.05
N ILE A 29 9.89 25.23 -16.54
CA ILE A 29 11.32 24.86 -16.63
C ILE A 29 11.86 24.85 -18.07
N ALA A 30 11.88 26.06 -18.67
CA ALA A 30 12.68 26.38 -19.86
C ALA A 30 13.40 27.74 -19.74
N HIS A 31 13.85 28.12 -18.54
CA HIS A 31 14.76 29.25 -18.40
C HIS A 31 16.20 28.81 -18.75
N GLY A 32 16.60 29.05 -20.00
CA GLY A 32 18.02 29.15 -20.33
C GLY A 32 18.58 28.36 -21.51
N MET A 33 17.83 27.98 -22.54
CA MET A 33 18.43 27.57 -23.84
C MET A 33 17.59 28.05 -25.05
N ALA A 34 17.50 29.36 -25.23
CA ALA A 34 17.09 29.96 -26.50
C ALA A 34 18.35 30.21 -27.36
N GLY A 35 18.62 29.35 -28.35
CA GLY A 35 19.88 29.47 -29.11
C GLY A 35 20.10 28.54 -30.30
N TYR A 36 19.15 27.70 -30.71
CA TYR A 36 19.32 26.83 -31.90
C TYR A 36 18.03 26.61 -32.70
N THR A 37 17.77 27.51 -33.65
CA THR A 37 16.87 27.25 -34.79
C THR A 37 17.41 27.92 -36.05
N GLU A 38 18.27 27.21 -36.79
CA GLU A 38 18.34 27.40 -38.24
C GLU A 38 18.81 26.10 -38.91
N ARG A 39 17.86 25.30 -39.38
CA ARG A 39 18.09 24.30 -40.41
C ARG A 39 17.03 24.54 -41.48
N GLN A 40 17.45 24.99 -42.65
CA GLN A 40 16.55 25.33 -43.75
C GLN A 40 15.82 24.07 -44.23
N GLU A 41 14.50 24.02 -44.02
CA GLU A 41 13.65 23.04 -44.69
C GLU A 41 13.47 23.47 -46.15
N ILE A 42 14.04 22.69 -47.06
CA ILE A 42 13.75 22.77 -48.49
C ILE A 42 12.33 22.21 -48.69
N LYS A 43 11.36 23.10 -48.88
CA LYS A 43 9.99 22.71 -49.27
C LYS A 43 10.00 22.07 -50.65
N GLY A 44 9.61 20.80 -50.72
CA GLY A 44 9.23 20.12 -51.95
C GLY A 44 7.82 19.57 -51.80
N ASP A 45 6.86 20.13 -52.54
CA ASP A 45 5.47 19.63 -52.56
C ASP A 45 5.40 18.23 -53.17
N ILE A 46 4.77 17.29 -52.47
CA ILE A 46 4.13 16.11 -53.09
C ILE A 46 2.78 15.88 -52.40
N SER A 47 1.74 15.71 -53.21
CA SER A 47 0.32 15.63 -52.82
C SER A 47 -0.12 14.26 -52.30
N GLU A 48 -1.26 14.25 -51.61
CA GLU A 48 -2.01 13.07 -51.17
C GLU A 48 -2.29 12.05 -52.29
N GLN A 49 -2.34 10.74 -51.96
CA GLN A 49 -3.57 9.93 -52.12
C GLN A 49 -3.50 8.48 -51.56
N GLU A 50 -4.66 8.05 -51.04
CA GLU A 50 -5.22 6.67 -50.95
C GLU A 50 -4.62 5.54 -50.06
N LYS A 51 -5.23 5.43 -48.86
CA LYS A 51 -5.97 4.28 -48.28
C LYS A 51 -5.66 2.80 -48.64
N SER A 52 -5.72 2.01 -47.55
CA SER A 52 -6.23 0.62 -47.40
C SER A 52 -5.29 -0.57 -47.64
N GLY A 53 -5.50 -1.65 -46.87
CA GLY A 53 -4.92 -2.98 -47.11
C GLY A 53 -4.33 -3.65 -45.86
N ASP A 54 -5.05 -4.63 -45.33
CA ASP A 54 -4.73 -5.42 -44.13
C ASP A 54 -3.30 -6.01 -44.05
N LEU A 55 -2.76 -6.03 -42.82
CA LEU A 55 -1.62 -6.86 -42.44
C LEU A 55 -2.09 -8.31 -42.23
N GLN A 56 -1.72 -9.22 -43.15
CA GLN A 56 -1.63 -10.64 -42.84
C GLN A 56 -0.29 -11.24 -43.23
N SER A 57 0.12 -12.19 -42.40
CA SER A 57 1.39 -12.92 -42.41
C SER A 57 1.70 -13.61 -43.74
N CYS A 58 2.96 -13.58 -44.16
CA CYS A 58 3.57 -14.69 -44.89
C CYS A 58 5.09 -14.73 -44.68
N THR A 59 5.56 -15.73 -43.93
CA THR A 59 6.95 -16.18 -43.94
C THR A 59 7.18 -17.01 -45.21
N ILE A 60 8.24 -16.77 -45.99
CA ILE A 60 9.06 -17.79 -46.69
C ILE A 60 10.20 -17.14 -47.51
N SER A 61 11.30 -17.88 -47.60
CA SER A 61 12.57 -17.69 -48.32
C SER A 61 12.58 -16.92 -49.66
N GLY A 62 13.74 -16.32 -49.99
CA GLY A 62 14.16 -16.14 -51.38
C GLY A 62 15.21 -15.05 -51.63
N ASP A 63 16.47 -15.44 -51.71
CA ASP A 63 17.55 -14.89 -52.56
C ASP A 63 17.65 -13.36 -52.78
N CYS A 64 18.51 -12.70 -52.00
CA CYS A 64 19.08 -11.40 -52.39
C CYS A 64 20.32 -11.58 -53.29
N VAL A 65 20.24 -11.06 -54.51
CA VAL A 65 21.38 -10.97 -55.45
C VAL A 65 22.36 -9.88 -54.96
N LEU A 66 23.59 -10.28 -54.61
CA LEU A 66 24.69 -9.35 -54.33
C LEU A 66 25.48 -9.05 -55.61
N GLY A 67 25.59 -7.78 -55.96
CA GLY A 67 26.48 -7.29 -57.00
C GLY A 67 27.76 -6.68 -56.43
N ASN A 68 28.90 -7.28 -56.77
CA ASN A 68 30.28 -6.75 -56.73
C ASN A 68 30.76 -6.03 -55.43
N GLY A 69 31.84 -6.44 -54.77
CA GLY A 69 32.81 -7.48 -55.08
C GLY A 69 34.22 -7.07 -54.68
N GLN A 70 34.70 -7.58 -53.54
CA GLN A 70 36.13 -7.70 -53.20
C GLN A 70 36.29 -8.83 -52.17
N SER A 71 37.31 -9.66 -52.38
CA SER A 71 37.44 -10.98 -51.73
C SER A 71 38.55 -11.03 -50.68
N GLY A 72 38.23 -11.53 -49.50
CA GLY A 72 39.17 -11.96 -48.46
C GLY A 72 38.52 -13.05 -47.60
N PRO A 73 39.20 -14.15 -47.25
CA PRO A 73 38.53 -15.31 -46.64
C PRO A 73 38.34 -15.15 -45.13
N CYS A 74 37.12 -15.40 -44.65
CA CYS A 74 36.89 -15.72 -43.24
C CYS A 74 37.27 -17.18 -42.98
N ILE A 75 38.07 -17.42 -41.94
CA ILE A 75 38.21 -18.74 -41.31
C ILE A 75 37.76 -18.57 -39.87
N THR A 76 36.66 -19.21 -39.51
CA THR A 76 36.24 -19.42 -38.12
C THR A 76 36.80 -20.75 -37.64
N GLU A 77 37.52 -20.77 -36.51
CA GLU A 77 37.34 -21.87 -35.54
C GLU A 77 37.87 -21.51 -34.15
N ASN A 78 37.54 -22.39 -33.20
CA ASN A 78 37.38 -22.10 -31.79
C ASN A 78 38.61 -22.46 -30.94
N GLU A 79 38.63 -21.95 -29.70
CA GLU A 79 39.29 -22.52 -28.52
C GLU A 79 40.74 -23.04 -28.62
N LYS A 80 41.66 -22.35 -27.92
CA LYS A 80 42.20 -22.92 -26.65
C LYS A 80 42.97 -21.92 -25.78
N ASN A 81 42.54 -21.87 -24.53
CA ASN A 81 43.21 -21.18 -23.44
C ASN A 81 44.47 -21.96 -22.99
N ARG A 82 45.66 -21.33 -22.99
CA ARG A 82 46.76 -21.75 -22.12
C ARG A 82 47.75 -20.64 -21.82
N SER A 83 47.81 -20.30 -20.53
CA SER A 83 48.86 -19.54 -19.86
C SER A 83 50.29 -20.03 -20.17
N VAL A 84 51.27 -19.11 -20.13
CA VAL A 84 52.49 -19.17 -19.28
C VAL A 84 53.14 -17.77 -19.26
N SER A 85 53.45 -17.29 -18.04
CA SER A 85 54.49 -16.26 -17.78
C SER A 85 55.56 -16.88 -16.85
N PRO A 86 56.67 -16.19 -16.55
CA PRO A 86 57.90 -16.20 -17.34
C PRO A 86 59.05 -16.93 -16.60
N ALA A 87 60.17 -17.16 -17.29
CA ALA A 87 61.42 -17.60 -16.66
C ALA A 87 62.62 -16.84 -17.22
N ALA A 88 63.40 -16.22 -16.34
CA ALA A 88 64.65 -15.55 -16.67
C ALA A 88 65.84 -16.48 -16.43
N SER A 89 66.90 -16.37 -17.26
CA SER A 89 68.28 -16.58 -16.81
C SER A 89 69.32 -16.04 -17.81
N THR A 90 70.00 -14.98 -17.37
CA THR A 90 71.47 -14.76 -17.46
C THR A 90 72.29 -15.41 -18.58
N GLY A 91 72.98 -14.57 -19.36
CA GLY A 91 74.12 -14.95 -20.19
C GLY A 91 75.06 -13.78 -20.43
N ILE A 92 75.99 -13.53 -19.51
CA ILE A 92 77.01 -12.47 -19.65
C ILE A 92 78.15 -12.98 -20.53
N ALA A 93 78.51 -12.21 -21.56
CA ALA A 93 79.79 -12.33 -22.25
C ALA A 93 80.38 -10.93 -22.45
N THR A 94 81.59 -10.73 -21.94
CA THR A 94 82.33 -9.46 -21.98
C THR A 94 83.16 -9.33 -23.26
N ASP A 95 83.10 -8.19 -23.94
CA ASP A 95 84.26 -7.68 -24.70
C ASP A 95 84.48 -6.20 -24.34
N ASN A 96 85.76 -5.82 -24.22
CA ASN A 96 86.21 -4.63 -23.56
C ASN A 96 87.01 -3.79 -24.57
N ARG A 97 86.37 -2.81 -25.21
CA ARG A 97 87.05 -1.83 -26.07
C ARG A 97 86.65 -0.41 -25.73
N VAL A 98 87.60 0.29 -25.11
CA VAL A 98 87.56 1.73 -24.90
C VAL A 98 87.50 2.44 -26.25
N GLN A 99 86.39 3.14 -26.51
CA GLN A 99 86.25 4.17 -27.52
C GLN A 99 85.73 5.42 -26.82
N LYS A 100 86.28 6.59 -27.17
CA LYS A 100 86.00 7.88 -26.53
C LYS A 100 84.49 8.17 -26.44
N GLU A 101 84.05 8.64 -25.28
CA GLU A 101 82.83 9.45 -25.18
C GLU A 101 83.05 10.76 -25.98
N PRO A 102 82.13 11.12 -26.91
CA PRO A 102 82.04 12.48 -27.41
C PRO A 102 81.28 13.34 -26.39
N GLU A 103 81.67 14.61 -26.27
CA GLU A 103 80.99 15.57 -25.40
C GLU A 103 79.49 15.66 -25.75
N VAL A 104 78.63 15.47 -24.75
CA VAL A 104 77.19 15.64 -24.91
C VAL A 104 76.89 17.13 -25.06
N SER A 105 76.70 17.57 -26.31
CA SER A 105 76.26 18.94 -26.58
C SER A 105 74.83 19.15 -26.08
N SER A 106 74.57 20.33 -25.52
CA SER A 106 73.26 20.74 -25.00
C SER A 106 72.13 20.68 -26.04
N ALA A 107 72.47 20.65 -27.34
CA ALA A 107 71.53 20.45 -28.44
C ALA A 107 70.90 19.05 -28.45
N GLY A 108 71.59 18.00 -27.97
CA GLY A 108 71.03 16.64 -27.92
C GLY A 108 69.87 16.53 -26.94
N THR A 109 69.99 17.18 -25.78
CA THR A 109 68.94 17.24 -24.76
C THR A 109 67.74 18.06 -25.24
N GLN A 110 67.99 19.23 -25.85
CA GLN A 110 66.93 20.05 -26.44
C GLN A 110 66.19 19.34 -27.59
N ALA A 111 66.87 18.54 -28.41
CA ALA A 111 66.23 17.77 -29.49
C ALA A 111 65.35 16.61 -28.99
N GLN A 112 65.61 16.05 -27.80
CA GLN A 112 64.70 15.08 -27.17
C GLN A 112 63.52 15.75 -26.48
N ILE A 113 63.71 16.94 -25.91
CA ILE A 113 62.63 17.76 -25.34
C ILE A 113 61.68 18.22 -26.45
N ALA A 114 62.20 18.78 -27.54
CA ALA A 114 61.40 19.23 -28.70
C ALA A 114 60.64 18.08 -29.41
N LYS A 115 61.15 16.84 -29.34
CA LYS A 115 60.42 15.65 -29.83
C LYS A 115 59.28 15.20 -28.90
N LYS A 116 59.34 15.50 -27.60
CA LYS A 116 58.22 15.29 -26.67
C LYS A 116 57.12 16.33 -26.90
N GLU A 117 57.48 17.61 -27.07
CA GLU A 117 56.52 18.71 -27.29
C GLU A 117 55.62 18.50 -28.52
N THR A 118 56.12 17.83 -29.56
CA THR A 118 55.33 17.55 -30.78
C THR A 118 54.39 16.35 -30.69
N ALA A 119 54.51 15.48 -29.68
CA ALA A 119 53.75 14.22 -29.60
C ALA A 119 52.34 14.38 -29.01
N TYR A 120 52.13 15.41 -28.17
CA TYR A 120 50.90 15.66 -27.42
C TYR A 120 50.42 17.12 -27.58
N ALA A 121 50.74 17.75 -28.72
CA ALA A 121 50.42 19.15 -28.97
C ALA A 121 48.90 19.39 -28.95
N GLY A 122 48.44 20.29 -28.08
CA GLY A 122 47.02 20.58 -27.86
C GLY A 122 46.34 19.72 -26.80
N GLN A 123 47.06 18.81 -26.13
CA GLN A 123 46.55 18.02 -25.02
C GLN A 123 47.07 18.57 -23.69
N THR A 124 46.21 18.58 -22.67
CA THR A 124 46.55 18.99 -21.30
C THR A 124 46.16 17.89 -20.33
N LEU A 125 47.10 17.43 -19.51
CA LEU A 125 46.82 16.60 -18.35
C LEU A 125 47.59 17.14 -17.15
N THR A 126 46.89 17.63 -16.13
CA THR A 126 47.49 17.99 -14.84
C THR A 126 46.87 17.19 -13.70
N VAL A 127 47.71 16.75 -12.76
CA VAL A 127 47.31 15.98 -11.58
C VAL A 127 47.81 16.75 -10.36
N GLY A 128 46.90 17.37 -9.60
CA GLY A 128 47.27 18.26 -8.49
C GLY A 128 48.14 19.44 -8.95
N GLY A 129 47.94 19.93 -10.18
CA GLY A 129 48.73 20.99 -10.82
C GLY A 129 50.05 20.53 -11.48
N ILE A 130 50.45 19.26 -11.37
CA ILE A 130 51.66 18.73 -12.01
C ILE A 130 51.33 18.29 -13.46
N ASN A 131 52.10 18.76 -14.45
CA ASN A 131 51.95 18.30 -15.85
C ASN A 131 52.36 16.82 -15.98
N ALA A 132 51.37 15.95 -16.25
CA ALA A 132 51.56 14.51 -16.32
C ALA A 132 52.22 14.02 -17.61
N PHE A 133 52.31 14.84 -18.67
CA PHE A 133 53.10 14.52 -19.87
C PHE A 133 54.61 14.74 -19.66
N GLU A 134 54.97 15.64 -18.74
CA GLU A 134 56.35 15.90 -18.34
C GLU A 134 56.79 14.94 -17.22
N THR A 135 55.95 14.79 -16.20
CA THR A 135 56.20 13.98 -15.00
C THR A 135 55.20 12.83 -14.95
N LEU A 136 55.61 11.61 -15.35
CA LEU A 136 54.71 10.47 -15.51
C LEU A 136 54.23 9.83 -14.18
N THR A 137 54.71 10.27 -13.02
CA THR A 137 54.44 9.65 -11.71
C THR A 137 54.51 10.69 -10.59
N GLY A 138 53.61 10.58 -9.62
CA GLY A 138 53.65 11.37 -8.38
C GLY A 138 53.12 10.59 -7.18
N GLU A 139 52.86 11.28 -6.08
CA GLU A 139 52.37 10.66 -4.85
C GLU A 139 50.96 10.09 -5.06
N GLY A 140 50.83 8.77 -4.99
CA GLY A 140 49.57 8.06 -5.20
C GLY A 140 49.07 8.00 -6.65
N TRP A 141 49.85 8.40 -7.65
CA TRP A 141 49.43 8.35 -9.06
C TRP A 141 50.54 8.04 -10.07
N SER A 142 50.16 7.43 -11.20
CA SER A 142 51.03 7.27 -12.38
C SER A 142 50.25 7.37 -13.70
N PHE A 143 50.82 8.02 -14.71
CA PHE A 143 50.22 8.20 -16.03
C PHE A 143 50.97 7.40 -17.10
N GLN A 144 50.21 6.75 -17.98
CA GLN A 144 50.70 6.00 -19.14
C GLN A 144 50.23 6.69 -20.45
N PRO A 145 51.07 7.56 -21.06
CA PRO A 145 50.72 8.31 -22.27
C PRO A 145 50.47 7.46 -23.53
N GLY A 146 50.79 6.17 -23.51
CA GLY A 146 50.55 5.25 -24.63
C GLY A 146 49.13 4.66 -24.65
N THR A 147 48.42 4.71 -23.53
CA THR A 147 47.07 4.17 -23.34
C THR A 147 46.09 5.22 -22.77
N ASN A 148 46.56 6.46 -22.58
CA ASN A 148 45.86 7.54 -21.88
C ASN A 148 45.29 7.08 -20.52
N THR A 149 46.08 6.30 -19.77
CA THR A 149 45.65 5.73 -18.48
C THR A 149 46.34 6.43 -17.32
N LEU A 150 45.57 7.11 -16.48
CA LEU A 150 46.00 7.62 -15.18
C LEU A 150 45.59 6.62 -14.09
N THR A 151 46.55 5.92 -13.50
CA THR A 151 46.30 5.05 -12.34
C THR A 151 46.37 5.86 -11.06
N LEU A 152 45.32 5.80 -10.24
CA LEU A 152 45.30 6.32 -8.88
C LEU A 152 45.41 5.14 -7.89
N ASN A 153 46.32 5.26 -6.93
CA ASN A 153 46.58 4.25 -5.91
C ASN A 153 46.97 4.93 -4.59
N GLY A 154 45.97 5.41 -3.86
CA GLY A 154 46.17 6.22 -2.66
C GLY A 154 46.42 7.71 -2.97
N TYR A 155 45.92 8.21 -4.10
CA TYR A 155 46.00 9.64 -4.41
C TYR A 155 45.20 10.44 -3.39
N ALA A 156 45.78 11.47 -2.79
CA ALA A 156 45.10 12.42 -1.93
C ALA A 156 45.61 13.83 -2.25
N GLY A 157 44.89 14.56 -3.10
CA GLY A 157 45.41 15.82 -3.63
C GLY A 157 44.38 16.67 -4.37
N GLY A 158 44.90 17.67 -5.10
CA GLY A 158 44.10 18.61 -5.87
C GLY A 158 43.41 17.99 -7.09
N ALA A 159 42.60 18.81 -7.77
CA ALA A 159 41.90 18.44 -8.99
C ALA A 159 42.78 17.85 -10.10
N ILE A 160 42.15 17.05 -10.96
CA ILE A 160 42.77 16.39 -12.11
C ILE A 160 42.13 16.94 -13.38
N HIS A 161 42.88 17.72 -14.14
CA HIS A 161 42.38 18.35 -15.36
C HIS A 161 42.87 17.60 -16.60
N ALA A 162 41.95 17.26 -17.50
CA ALA A 162 42.21 16.61 -18.79
C ALA A 162 41.43 17.28 -19.92
N GLU A 163 42.11 17.65 -21.02
CA GLU A 163 41.49 18.30 -22.19
C GLU A 163 42.28 18.00 -23.49
N GLY A 164 41.58 17.87 -24.62
CA GLY A 164 42.15 17.57 -25.94
C GLY A 164 42.39 16.08 -26.23
N PHE A 165 42.00 15.19 -25.31
CA PHE A 165 42.03 13.74 -25.51
C PHE A 165 41.06 13.01 -24.55
N SER A 166 40.71 11.77 -24.87
CA SER A 166 39.96 10.88 -23.96
C SER A 166 40.86 10.22 -22.92
N LEU A 167 40.50 10.34 -21.64
CA LEU A 167 41.26 9.84 -20.48
C LEU A 167 40.58 8.62 -19.84
N THR A 168 41.37 7.62 -19.46
CA THR A 168 40.96 6.56 -18.51
C THR A 168 41.62 6.80 -17.15
N VAL A 169 40.83 6.87 -16.09
CA VAL A 169 41.28 6.90 -14.69
C VAL A 169 41.04 5.51 -14.09
N ALA A 170 42.12 4.79 -13.82
CA ALA A 170 42.09 3.46 -13.22
C ALA A 170 42.35 3.56 -11.71
N LEU A 171 41.37 3.19 -10.90
CA LEU A 171 41.49 3.09 -9.45
C LEU A 171 42.05 1.70 -9.11
N ALA A 172 43.22 1.65 -8.48
CA ALA A 172 43.85 0.39 -8.11
C ALA A 172 43.00 -0.41 -7.10
N GLU A 173 43.08 -1.75 -7.16
CA GLU A 173 42.40 -2.65 -6.22
C GLU A 173 42.69 -2.26 -4.75
N GLY A 174 41.64 -2.18 -3.94
CA GLY A 174 41.72 -1.79 -2.53
C GLY A 174 42.20 -0.36 -2.25
N SER A 175 42.46 0.46 -3.26
CA SER A 175 42.90 1.84 -3.07
C SER A 175 41.75 2.78 -2.70
N ALA A 176 42.02 3.68 -1.76
CA ALA A 176 41.14 4.79 -1.43
C ALA A 176 41.77 6.10 -1.92
N ASN A 177 41.08 6.81 -2.81
CA ASN A 177 41.58 8.01 -3.45
C ASN A 177 40.69 9.20 -3.10
N VAL A 178 41.28 10.38 -2.95
CA VAL A 178 40.61 11.63 -2.59
C VAL A 178 41.05 12.74 -3.54
N ILE A 179 40.08 13.41 -4.15
CA ILE A 179 40.28 14.66 -4.89
C ILE A 179 39.55 15.77 -4.13
N THR A 180 40.27 16.83 -3.79
CA THR A 180 39.68 18.08 -3.29
C THR A 180 39.88 19.16 -4.34
N SER A 181 38.81 19.86 -4.75
CA SER A 181 38.90 20.92 -5.76
C SER A 181 38.33 22.26 -5.30
N ASP A 182 38.97 23.32 -5.78
CA ASP A 182 38.62 24.72 -5.59
C ASP A 182 38.44 25.34 -6.98
N ILE A 183 37.32 26.03 -7.22
CA ILE A 183 37.01 26.56 -8.55
C ILE A 183 38.03 27.59 -9.04
N SER A 184 38.77 28.23 -8.13
CA SER A 184 39.84 29.18 -8.47
C SER A 184 40.97 28.49 -9.23
N GLN A 185 41.16 27.18 -9.03
CA GLN A 185 42.22 26.37 -9.64
C GLN A 185 41.75 25.64 -10.91
N ASN A 186 40.59 24.96 -10.85
CA ASN A 186 40.06 24.13 -11.94
C ASN A 186 38.53 24.21 -11.99
N GLY A 187 37.94 24.15 -13.19
CA GLY A 187 36.49 24.25 -13.41
C GLY A 187 35.71 22.96 -13.12
N SER A 188 36.42 21.85 -12.90
CA SER A 188 35.88 20.61 -12.35
C SER A 188 36.92 19.93 -11.44
N ALA A 189 36.47 19.03 -10.57
CA ALA A 189 37.37 18.21 -9.76
C ALA A 189 38.12 17.16 -10.60
N LEU A 190 37.44 16.58 -11.58
CA LEU A 190 38.01 15.59 -12.49
C LEU A 190 37.49 15.77 -13.92
N GLY A 191 38.41 16.10 -14.83
CA GLY A 191 38.20 16.11 -16.28
C GLY A 191 38.35 17.49 -16.92
N ALA A 192 37.41 17.88 -17.78
CA ALA A 192 37.50 19.11 -18.55
C ALA A 192 37.29 20.35 -17.65
N ASN A 193 38.02 21.43 -17.94
CA ASN A 193 37.83 22.72 -17.27
C ASN A 193 36.95 23.68 -18.08
N THR A 194 36.93 23.52 -19.41
CA THR A 194 36.17 24.36 -20.32
C THR A 194 34.85 23.69 -20.68
N PHE A 195 33.73 24.41 -20.55
CA PHE A 195 32.46 23.95 -21.10
C PHE A 195 32.50 24.11 -22.62
N GLY A 196 32.48 22.98 -23.32
CA GLY A 196 32.67 22.90 -24.76
C GLY A 196 32.09 21.64 -25.37
N TYR A 197 32.33 21.46 -26.66
CA TYR A 197 31.90 20.29 -27.43
C TYR A 197 33.11 19.62 -28.08
N SER A 198 33.34 18.37 -27.70
CA SER A 198 34.30 17.46 -28.30
C SER A 198 33.85 16.02 -28.02
N ASP A 199 34.48 15.05 -28.68
CA ASP A 199 34.26 13.63 -28.41
C ASP A 199 35.11 13.13 -27.21
N ASP A 200 35.90 14.02 -26.58
CA ASP A 200 36.82 13.68 -25.50
C ASP A 200 36.08 13.18 -24.26
N SER A 201 36.24 11.89 -24.02
CA SER A 201 35.47 11.13 -23.04
C SER A 201 36.34 10.73 -21.84
N LEU A 202 35.71 10.61 -20.67
CA LEU A 202 36.35 10.23 -19.44
C LEU A 202 35.80 8.88 -18.95
N THR A 203 36.68 7.92 -18.69
CA THR A 203 36.32 6.63 -18.08
C THR A 203 36.95 6.52 -16.70
N LEU A 204 36.15 6.40 -15.65
CA LEU A 204 36.58 6.01 -14.31
C LEU A 204 36.31 4.52 -14.11
N ARG A 205 37.34 3.75 -13.75
CA ARG A 205 37.26 2.29 -13.63
C ARG A 205 37.97 1.81 -12.37
N GLY A 206 37.32 0.95 -11.59
CA GLY A 206 38.00 0.14 -10.58
C GLY A 206 38.66 -1.10 -11.20
N GLU A 207 39.92 -1.35 -10.86
CA GLU A 207 40.68 -2.53 -11.32
C GLU A 207 40.53 -3.74 -10.38
N GLY A 208 39.78 -3.62 -9.29
CA GLY A 208 39.51 -4.70 -8.36
C GLY A 208 38.64 -4.30 -7.17
N ALA A 209 38.40 -5.23 -6.25
CA ALA A 209 37.49 -5.02 -5.13
C ALA A 209 37.95 -3.87 -4.21
N GLY A 210 37.00 -3.09 -3.71
CA GLY A 210 37.28 -2.00 -2.77
C GLY A 210 37.92 -0.74 -3.37
N ALA A 211 38.23 -0.71 -4.67
CA ALA A 211 38.72 0.47 -5.35
C ALA A 211 37.72 1.63 -5.22
N SER A 212 38.15 2.77 -4.66
CA SER A 212 37.27 3.89 -4.36
C SER A 212 37.85 5.26 -4.71
N LEU A 213 36.93 6.20 -4.96
CA LEU A 213 37.22 7.61 -5.16
C LEU A 213 36.21 8.46 -4.38
N LEU A 214 36.72 9.34 -3.53
CA LEU A 214 35.99 10.43 -2.91
C LEU A 214 36.35 11.74 -3.63
N ILE A 215 35.36 12.51 -4.02
CA ILE A 215 35.51 13.87 -4.51
C ILE A 215 34.80 14.83 -3.54
N ASP A 216 35.53 15.81 -3.05
CA ASP A 216 35.01 17.00 -2.36
C ASP A 216 35.26 18.21 -3.27
N GLY A 217 34.22 18.60 -4.03
CA GLY A 217 34.34 19.49 -5.16
C GLY A 217 33.62 20.83 -5.00
N ASP A 218 34.31 21.92 -5.29
CA ASP A 218 33.66 23.22 -5.50
C ASP A 218 32.96 23.26 -6.88
N LEU A 219 31.65 23.55 -6.87
CA LEU A 219 30.71 23.65 -8.00
C LEU A 219 30.51 22.42 -8.91
N GLN A 220 31.56 21.72 -9.35
CA GLN A 220 31.47 20.66 -10.37
C GLN A 220 32.42 19.50 -10.05
N GLY A 221 31.87 18.28 -9.98
CA GLY A 221 32.62 17.07 -9.67
C GLY A 221 33.35 16.52 -10.89
N ILE A 222 32.80 15.46 -11.47
CA ILE A 222 33.31 14.84 -12.71
C ILE A 222 32.68 15.55 -13.92
N TYR A 223 33.50 15.95 -14.91
CA TYR A 223 32.99 16.51 -16.17
C TYR A 223 33.82 16.09 -17.40
N ALA A 224 33.13 15.65 -18.46
CA ALA A 224 33.69 15.50 -19.80
C ALA A 224 32.83 16.20 -20.85
N GLN A 225 33.47 16.78 -21.87
CA GLN A 225 32.80 17.35 -23.04
C GLN A 225 32.15 16.26 -23.90
N GLY A 226 32.82 15.12 -24.06
CA GLY A 226 32.29 13.89 -24.60
C GLY A 226 31.55 13.06 -23.54
N GLY A 227 31.70 11.73 -23.60
CA GLY A 227 31.01 10.81 -22.70
C GLY A 227 31.68 10.66 -21.33
N VAL A 228 30.91 10.21 -20.33
CA VAL A 228 31.44 9.76 -19.03
C VAL A 228 31.05 8.31 -18.77
N ALA A 229 32.01 7.48 -18.38
CA ALA A 229 31.79 6.12 -17.90
C ALA A 229 32.31 5.96 -16.47
N VAL A 230 31.54 5.31 -15.60
CA VAL A 230 31.95 4.92 -14.22
C VAL A 230 31.68 3.43 -14.05
N GLN A 231 32.72 2.64 -13.74
CA GLN A 231 32.67 1.18 -13.82
C GLN A 231 33.40 0.52 -12.63
N ASN A 232 32.78 -0.48 -12.01
CA ASN A 232 33.41 -1.37 -11.01
C ASN A 232 34.04 -0.65 -9.78
N CYS A 233 33.45 0.43 -9.27
CA CYS A 233 34.04 1.18 -8.15
C CYS A 233 33.04 1.66 -7.09
N ASN A 234 33.57 2.09 -5.94
CA ASN A 234 32.84 2.89 -4.97
C ASN A 234 33.15 4.37 -5.23
N LEU A 235 32.15 5.15 -5.67
CA LEU A 235 32.32 6.56 -5.99
C LEU A 235 31.44 7.42 -5.06
N THR A 236 32.09 8.28 -4.29
CA THR A 236 31.42 9.33 -3.51
C THR A 236 31.78 10.69 -4.08
N VAL A 237 30.79 11.54 -4.38
CA VAL A 237 31.02 12.90 -4.90
C VAL A 237 30.11 13.89 -4.19
N GLY A 238 30.69 14.67 -3.29
CA GLY A 238 30.08 15.89 -2.77
C GLY A 238 30.44 17.08 -3.65
N ILE A 239 29.44 17.87 -4.04
CA ILE A 239 29.66 19.23 -4.55
C ILE A 239 28.92 20.27 -3.73
N ARG A 240 29.56 21.42 -3.54
CA ARG A 240 28.96 22.62 -2.94
C ARG A 240 29.49 23.85 -3.67
N SER A 241 28.62 24.81 -3.98
CA SER A 241 29.09 26.13 -4.40
C SER A 241 29.70 26.92 -3.24
N THR A 242 30.91 27.42 -3.43
CA THR A 242 31.45 28.54 -2.63
C THR A 242 30.96 29.91 -3.12
N GLU A 243 31.24 30.96 -2.35
CA GLU A 243 31.02 32.36 -2.74
C GLU A 243 31.77 32.71 -4.04
N ALA A 244 33.02 32.23 -4.19
CA ALA A 244 33.83 32.40 -5.39
C ALA A 244 33.26 31.66 -6.62
N SER A 245 32.63 30.50 -6.41
CA SER A 245 31.88 29.80 -7.45
C SER A 245 30.65 30.58 -7.90
N GLU A 246 29.87 31.11 -6.98
CA GLU A 246 28.70 31.91 -7.33
C GLU A 246 29.08 33.24 -8.02
N GLU A 247 30.17 33.90 -7.62
CA GLU A 247 30.71 35.07 -8.34
C GLU A 247 31.04 34.70 -9.79
N LYS A 248 31.86 33.67 -10.02
CA LYS A 248 32.22 33.17 -11.37
C LYS A 248 31.01 32.78 -12.22
N VAL A 249 29.96 32.24 -11.62
CA VAL A 249 28.71 31.87 -12.30
C VAL A 249 27.85 33.11 -12.61
N SER A 250 27.88 34.13 -11.75
CA SER A 250 27.09 35.35 -11.85
C SER A 250 27.57 36.32 -12.93
N ASP A 251 28.88 36.34 -13.21
CA ASP A 251 29.55 37.15 -14.26
C ASP A 251 29.15 36.79 -15.71
N GLY A 252 28.12 35.95 -15.89
CA GLY A 252 27.47 35.68 -17.17
C GLY A 252 28.11 34.61 -18.04
N THR A 253 29.34 34.18 -17.72
CA THR A 253 30.12 33.19 -18.49
C THR A 253 29.50 31.78 -18.50
N MET A 254 28.74 31.40 -17.47
CA MET A 254 28.22 30.03 -17.29
C MET A 254 26.71 29.96 -17.00
N SER A 255 25.96 31.00 -17.39
CA SER A 255 24.62 31.28 -16.85
C SER A 255 23.50 30.28 -17.20
N SER A 256 23.70 29.36 -18.16
CA SER A 256 22.70 28.39 -18.65
C SER A 256 23.01 26.92 -18.36
N PHE A 257 24.08 26.61 -17.62
CA PHE A 257 24.54 25.23 -17.45
C PHE A 257 23.99 24.55 -16.19
N THR A 258 23.74 23.24 -16.31
CA THR A 258 23.58 22.33 -15.16
C THR A 258 24.96 22.04 -14.58
N PHE A 259 25.12 22.25 -13.28
CA PHE A 259 26.28 21.79 -12.52
C PHE A 259 25.93 20.49 -11.82
N GLY A 260 26.90 19.61 -11.58
CA GLY A 260 26.59 18.35 -10.92
C GLY A 260 27.77 17.49 -10.49
N CYS A 261 27.46 16.46 -9.72
CA CYS A 261 28.45 15.50 -9.25
C CYS A 261 29.08 14.72 -10.42
N ILE A 262 28.27 14.32 -11.40
CA ILE A 262 28.74 13.68 -12.65
C ILE A 262 28.04 14.32 -13.85
N ARG A 263 28.80 14.88 -14.79
CA ARG A 263 28.26 15.50 -16.02
C ARG A 263 28.96 15.02 -17.29
N ALA A 264 28.17 14.62 -18.28
CA ALA A 264 28.62 14.35 -19.65
C ALA A 264 28.01 15.35 -20.64
N GLY A 265 28.81 15.91 -21.55
CA GLY A 265 28.28 16.58 -22.73
C GLY A 265 27.73 15.57 -23.76
N GLY A 266 28.37 14.42 -23.84
CA GLY A 266 27.96 13.23 -24.61
C GLY A 266 26.94 12.36 -23.87
N GLY A 267 27.16 11.04 -23.89
CA GLY A 267 26.39 10.04 -23.14
C GLY A 267 27.05 9.65 -21.83
N LEU A 268 26.29 8.99 -20.97
CA LEU A 268 26.71 8.61 -19.62
C LEU A 268 26.40 7.13 -19.36
N LEU A 269 27.40 6.42 -18.85
CA LEU A 269 27.32 5.00 -18.46
C LEU A 269 27.78 4.85 -17.01
N ILE A 270 26.98 4.22 -16.17
CA ILE A 270 27.41 3.80 -14.83
C ILE A 270 27.08 2.32 -14.66
N GLU A 271 28.05 1.50 -14.27
CA GLU A 271 27.83 0.07 -14.11
C GLU A 271 28.60 -0.56 -12.96
N ASP A 272 27.98 -1.58 -12.36
CA ASP A 272 28.61 -2.47 -11.38
C ASP A 272 29.29 -1.71 -10.23
N SER A 273 28.68 -0.59 -9.81
CA SER A 273 29.28 0.42 -8.92
C SER A 273 28.35 0.81 -7.76
N ASN A 274 28.96 1.25 -6.65
CA ASN A 274 28.25 1.90 -5.55
C ASN A 274 28.46 3.41 -5.66
N ILE A 275 27.37 4.17 -5.73
CA ILE A 275 27.36 5.59 -6.08
C ILE A 275 26.68 6.38 -4.97
N ASP A 276 27.38 7.38 -4.44
CA ASP A 276 26.88 8.29 -3.40
C ASP A 276 27.16 9.74 -3.80
N LEU A 277 26.13 10.48 -4.20
CA LEU A 277 26.27 11.82 -4.79
C LEU A 277 25.47 12.83 -3.97
N SER A 278 26.11 13.90 -3.53
CA SER A 278 25.40 15.04 -2.90
C SER A 278 25.73 16.34 -3.62
N SER A 279 24.71 17.12 -3.98
CA SER A 279 24.89 18.44 -4.60
C SER A 279 24.14 19.53 -3.85
N GLN A 280 24.89 20.49 -3.31
CA GLN A 280 24.38 21.56 -2.44
C GLN A 280 24.53 22.94 -3.08
N LYS A 281 23.47 23.74 -2.95
CA LYS A 281 23.44 25.16 -3.35
C LYS A 281 24.34 26.02 -2.46
N GLY A 282 24.86 27.09 -3.04
CA GLY A 282 25.48 28.19 -2.30
C GLY A 282 24.43 29.05 -1.58
N THR A 283 24.90 30.09 -0.89
CA THR A 283 24.04 31.06 -0.18
C THR A 283 23.35 32.08 -1.09
N GLU A 284 23.78 32.19 -2.35
CA GLU A 284 23.28 33.17 -3.32
C GLU A 284 22.78 32.49 -4.60
N ASN A 285 21.76 33.10 -5.24
CA ASN A 285 21.12 32.72 -6.52
C ASN A 285 20.44 31.32 -6.63
N ASN A 286 19.15 31.28 -6.35
CA ASN A 286 18.20 30.21 -6.75
C ASN A 286 17.93 30.15 -8.29
N LYS A 287 18.94 30.33 -9.14
CA LYS A 287 18.81 30.44 -10.61
C LYS A 287 19.68 29.42 -11.39
N LYS A 288 20.06 28.32 -10.73
CA LYS A 288 20.94 27.28 -11.28
C LYS A 288 20.45 25.90 -10.87
N THR A 289 20.69 24.93 -11.75
CA THR A 289 20.35 23.52 -11.55
C THR A 289 21.57 22.79 -11.02
N TYR A 290 21.46 22.26 -9.80
CA TYR A 290 22.47 21.39 -9.19
C TYR A 290 21.96 19.96 -9.25
N ALA A 291 22.71 19.10 -9.93
CA ALA A 291 22.29 17.74 -10.23
C ALA A 291 23.24 16.67 -9.64
N GLY A 292 22.71 15.50 -9.32
CA GLY A 292 23.56 14.33 -9.09
C GLY A 292 24.24 13.90 -10.40
N ILE A 293 23.41 13.56 -11.40
CA ILE A 293 23.86 13.06 -12.70
C ILE A 293 23.23 13.88 -13.84
N GLY A 294 24.01 14.25 -14.85
CA GLY A 294 23.51 14.95 -16.04
C GLY A 294 24.20 14.55 -17.35
N ALA A 295 23.43 14.18 -18.38
CA ALA A 295 23.91 14.00 -19.76
C ALA A 295 23.18 14.90 -20.76
N ALA A 296 23.93 15.59 -21.62
CA ALA A 296 23.37 16.59 -22.52
C ALA A 296 22.93 16.05 -23.90
N THR A 297 23.70 15.17 -24.55
CA THR A 297 23.42 14.77 -25.94
C THR A 297 23.30 13.27 -26.19
N GLY A 298 23.93 12.42 -25.36
CA GLY A 298 23.88 10.96 -25.47
C GLY A 298 22.93 10.33 -24.45
N ARG A 299 22.79 8.99 -24.54
CA ARG A 299 21.96 8.19 -23.62
C ARG A 299 22.51 8.23 -22.20
N VAL A 300 21.64 8.01 -21.21
CA VAL A 300 22.03 7.71 -19.82
C VAL A 300 21.67 6.26 -19.57
N ASP A 301 22.66 5.41 -19.33
CA ASP A 301 22.46 4.03 -18.90
C ASP A 301 23.11 3.80 -17.54
N ILE A 302 22.35 3.28 -16.59
CA ILE A 302 22.86 2.91 -15.27
C ILE A 302 22.44 1.48 -14.96
N ARG A 303 23.39 0.59 -14.66
CA ARG A 303 23.10 -0.85 -14.53
C ARG A 303 23.81 -1.52 -13.35
N ASN A 304 23.11 -2.40 -12.64
CA ASN A 304 23.63 -3.19 -11.52
C ASN A 304 24.25 -2.34 -10.37
N CYS A 305 23.72 -1.14 -10.12
CA CYS A 305 24.30 -0.20 -9.15
C CYS A 305 23.50 -0.09 -7.85
N SER A 306 24.17 0.29 -6.77
CA SER A 306 23.53 0.91 -5.61
C SER A 306 23.71 2.42 -5.73
N ILE A 307 22.63 3.19 -5.73
CA ILE A 307 22.64 4.62 -6.04
C ILE A 307 21.96 5.39 -4.91
N THR A 308 22.74 6.25 -4.25
CA THR A 308 22.26 7.28 -3.33
C THR A 308 22.53 8.64 -3.96
N ILE A 309 21.51 9.50 -4.07
CA ILE A 309 21.63 10.86 -4.59
C ILE A 309 20.82 11.81 -3.72
N ASP A 310 21.47 12.82 -3.15
CA ASP A 310 20.83 13.98 -2.53
C ASP A 310 21.16 15.26 -3.32
N ALA A 311 20.27 15.63 -4.24
CA ALA A 311 20.50 16.74 -5.16
C ALA A 311 19.55 17.92 -4.92
N ALA A 312 20.13 19.10 -4.72
CA ALA A 312 19.37 20.32 -4.41
C ALA A 312 18.47 20.82 -5.56
N SER A 313 18.62 20.34 -6.80
CA SER A 313 17.65 20.55 -7.87
C SER A 313 17.15 19.24 -8.50
N THR A 314 18.03 18.49 -9.18
CA THR A 314 17.64 17.33 -10.00
C THR A 314 18.46 16.08 -9.63
N GLY A 315 17.84 14.92 -9.39
CA GLY A 315 18.61 13.70 -9.09
C GLY A 315 19.42 13.21 -10.31
N ILE A 316 18.71 12.76 -11.34
CA ILE A 316 19.27 12.26 -12.62
C ILE A 316 18.60 12.96 -13.80
N GLN A 317 19.41 13.53 -14.70
CA GLN A 317 18.95 14.22 -15.90
C GLN A 317 19.53 13.60 -17.18
N SER A 318 18.64 13.23 -18.12
CA SER A 318 18.97 13.16 -19.54
C SER A 318 18.26 14.28 -20.28
N SER A 319 18.97 15.02 -21.14
CA SER A 319 18.32 16.00 -22.01
C SER A 319 17.73 15.34 -23.26
N ASN A 320 18.54 14.70 -24.11
CA ASN A 320 18.16 14.44 -25.51
C ASN A 320 17.90 12.98 -25.90
N LYS A 321 18.21 12.00 -25.04
CA LYS A 321 18.21 10.57 -25.38
C LYS A 321 17.64 9.72 -24.24
N PRO A 322 17.30 8.44 -24.48
CA PRO A 322 16.72 7.58 -23.44
C PRO A 322 17.55 7.56 -22.16
N LEU A 323 16.84 7.49 -21.04
CA LEU A 323 17.38 7.31 -19.69
C LEU A 323 16.93 5.92 -19.22
N ASN A 324 17.89 5.00 -19.12
CA ASN A 324 17.67 3.60 -18.75
C ASN A 324 18.33 3.32 -17.40
N ILE A 325 17.60 2.69 -16.48
CA ILE A 325 18.15 2.21 -15.20
C ILE A 325 17.77 0.73 -15.03
N GLU A 326 18.75 -0.13 -14.83
CA GLU A 326 18.58 -1.59 -14.84
C GLU A 326 19.16 -2.23 -13.56
N ASN A 327 18.39 -3.09 -12.89
CA ASN A 327 18.80 -3.87 -11.73
C ASN A 327 19.42 -3.05 -10.57
N CYS A 328 18.99 -1.79 -10.39
CA CYS A 328 19.57 -0.88 -9.41
C CYS A 328 18.76 -0.83 -8.10
N THR A 329 19.46 -0.59 -6.99
CA THR A 329 18.84 -0.14 -5.73
C THR A 329 18.96 1.37 -5.66
N LEU A 330 17.84 2.07 -5.42
CA LEU A 330 17.69 3.51 -5.56
C LEU A 330 17.36 4.17 -4.22
N ASP A 331 18.05 5.24 -3.89
CA ASP A 331 17.64 6.27 -2.94
C ASP A 331 17.95 7.63 -3.58
N ILE A 332 17.04 8.11 -4.42
CA ILE A 332 17.26 9.29 -5.28
C ILE A 332 16.33 10.41 -4.85
N ARG A 333 16.93 11.51 -4.39
CA ARG A 333 16.27 12.77 -4.04
C ARG A 333 16.69 13.88 -5.00
N GLY A 334 15.72 14.53 -5.64
CA GLY A 334 15.92 15.74 -6.45
C GLY A 334 14.95 16.82 -6.02
N ASP A 335 15.43 17.81 -5.25
CA ASP A 335 14.54 18.65 -4.45
C ASP A 335 13.69 19.64 -5.26
N GLU A 336 14.26 20.59 -5.99
CA GLU A 336 13.45 21.64 -6.64
C GLU A 336 12.61 21.18 -7.83
N THR A 337 13.10 20.22 -8.63
CA THR A 337 12.57 19.96 -9.97
C THR A 337 12.03 18.54 -10.13
N ALA A 338 12.91 17.55 -10.17
CA ALA A 338 12.56 16.15 -10.29
C ALA A 338 13.69 15.23 -9.81
N ALA A 339 13.33 14.05 -9.29
CA ALA A 339 14.31 13.03 -8.95
C ALA A 339 14.92 12.39 -10.21
N ILE A 340 14.10 12.04 -11.20
CA ILE A 340 14.54 11.47 -12.49
C ILE A 340 13.81 12.20 -13.63
N VAL A 341 14.56 12.75 -14.60
CA VAL A 341 13.99 13.46 -15.76
C VAL A 341 14.69 13.10 -17.08
N CYS A 342 13.88 12.77 -18.10
CA CYS A 342 14.26 12.89 -19.50
C CYS A 342 13.50 14.05 -20.18
N GLN A 343 14.20 14.99 -20.81
CA GLN A 343 13.53 16.14 -21.42
C GLN A 343 12.89 15.82 -22.78
N TRP A 344 13.60 15.12 -23.67
CA TRP A 344 13.21 14.93 -25.08
C TRP A 344 13.16 13.45 -25.51
N SER A 345 13.08 12.51 -24.58
CA SER A 345 13.06 11.08 -24.88
C SER A 345 12.40 10.27 -23.76
N THR A 346 12.53 8.96 -23.81
CA THR A 346 11.88 8.00 -22.89
C THR A 346 12.67 7.82 -21.59
N VAL A 347 11.96 7.37 -20.55
CA VAL A 347 12.56 6.84 -19.31
C VAL A 347 12.17 5.36 -19.17
N ALA A 348 13.14 4.49 -18.92
CA ALA A 348 12.90 3.07 -18.69
C ALA A 348 13.61 2.62 -17.40
N LEU A 349 12.88 2.01 -16.47
CA LEU A 349 13.44 1.32 -15.31
C LEU A 349 13.09 -0.16 -15.40
N THR A 350 14.09 -1.04 -15.20
CA THR A 350 13.91 -2.49 -15.20
C THR A 350 14.54 -3.09 -13.95
N GLY A 351 13.82 -3.94 -13.21
CA GLY A 351 14.34 -4.63 -12.02
C GLY A 351 14.79 -3.69 -10.88
N CYS A 352 14.32 -2.44 -10.86
CA CYS A 352 14.78 -1.42 -9.93
C CYS A 352 13.92 -1.37 -8.67
N LYS A 353 14.54 -1.09 -7.52
CA LYS A 353 13.83 -1.00 -6.23
C LYS A 353 14.33 0.14 -5.37
N GLY A 354 13.46 0.68 -4.51
CA GLY A 354 13.81 1.68 -3.49
C GLY A 354 13.00 2.96 -3.59
N THR A 355 13.61 4.09 -3.23
CA THR A 355 12.94 5.38 -3.06
C THR A 355 13.31 6.36 -4.16
N VAL A 356 12.31 7.08 -4.68
CA VAL A 356 12.47 8.19 -5.61
C VAL A 356 11.66 9.37 -5.07
N ALA A 357 12.33 10.47 -4.74
CA ALA A 357 11.75 11.55 -3.94
C ALA A 357 12.05 12.96 -4.47
N SER A 358 11.10 13.89 -4.30
CA SER A 358 11.27 15.30 -4.67
C SER A 358 10.57 16.21 -3.66
N GLY A 359 11.36 17.01 -2.93
CA GLY A 359 10.87 17.90 -1.87
C GLY A 359 10.20 19.19 -2.34
N GLY A 360 10.21 19.48 -3.64
CA GLY A 360 9.66 20.69 -4.22
C GLY A 360 8.14 20.73 -4.20
N ALA A 361 7.55 21.92 -4.02
CA ALA A 361 6.09 22.10 -4.04
C ALA A 361 5.44 21.75 -5.40
N GLN A 362 6.23 21.70 -6.48
CA GLN A 362 5.86 21.20 -7.81
C GLN A 362 6.76 20.02 -8.23
N GLY A 363 7.42 19.38 -7.26
CA GLY A 363 8.41 18.33 -7.46
C GLY A 363 7.82 17.06 -8.06
N VAL A 364 8.64 16.38 -8.87
CA VAL A 364 8.25 15.19 -9.62
C VAL A 364 9.17 14.02 -9.33
N GLY A 365 8.64 12.82 -9.08
CA GLY A 365 9.47 11.63 -8.94
C GLY A 365 10.17 11.28 -10.25
N ILE A 366 9.41 10.82 -11.23
CA ILE A 366 9.92 10.40 -12.55
C ILE A 366 9.19 11.15 -13.67
N THR A 367 9.90 11.76 -14.61
CA THR A 367 9.25 12.46 -15.74
C THR A 367 9.95 12.31 -17.08
N ALA A 368 9.14 12.20 -18.14
CA ALA A 368 9.53 12.28 -19.53
C ALA A 368 8.70 13.40 -20.19
N GLN A 369 9.35 14.45 -20.69
CA GLN A 369 8.68 15.75 -20.86
C GLN A 369 8.20 16.08 -22.29
N ARG A 370 8.94 15.69 -23.34
CA ARG A 370 8.70 16.14 -24.73
C ARG A 370 8.91 15.00 -25.72
N ALA A 371 8.62 15.27 -27.00
CA ALA A 371 8.93 14.40 -28.13
C ALA A 371 8.47 12.94 -27.99
N LYS A 372 7.24 12.74 -27.49
CA LYS A 372 6.68 11.40 -27.19
C LYS A 372 7.52 10.58 -26.20
N GLY A 373 8.01 11.25 -25.16
CA GLY A 373 8.68 10.60 -24.04
C GLY A 373 7.70 9.81 -23.19
N SER A 374 7.65 8.49 -23.43
CA SER A 374 6.96 7.53 -22.56
C SER A 374 7.82 7.15 -21.35
N ILE A 375 7.17 6.59 -20.33
CA ILE A 375 7.82 6.04 -19.14
C ILE A 375 7.43 4.58 -19.01
N THR A 376 8.41 3.68 -18.88
CA THR A 376 8.20 2.24 -18.75
C THR A 376 8.86 1.72 -17.48
N LEU A 377 8.11 1.02 -16.64
CA LEU A 377 8.60 0.33 -15.46
C LEU A 377 8.34 -1.18 -15.60
N THR A 378 9.39 -1.99 -15.52
CA THR A 378 9.35 -3.45 -15.64
C THR A 378 9.97 -4.09 -14.41
N ASP A 379 9.28 -5.02 -13.75
CA ASP A 379 9.77 -5.71 -12.53
C ASP A 379 10.27 -4.77 -11.41
N CYS A 380 9.68 -3.56 -11.30
CA CYS A 380 10.14 -2.52 -10.37
C CYS A 380 9.33 -2.48 -9.06
N GLN A 381 9.96 -2.04 -7.96
CA GLN A 381 9.31 -1.85 -6.65
C GLN A 381 9.72 -0.49 -6.06
N LEU A 382 8.93 0.55 -6.34
CA LEU A 382 9.31 1.95 -6.06
C LEU A 382 8.38 2.63 -5.06
N SER A 383 8.99 3.28 -4.07
CA SER A 383 8.36 4.22 -3.17
C SER A 383 8.54 5.65 -3.72
N LEU A 384 7.44 6.30 -4.09
CA LEU A 384 7.42 7.61 -4.75
C LEU A 384 7.00 8.70 -3.77
N ASP A 385 7.98 9.39 -3.15
CA ASP A 385 7.74 10.48 -2.20
C ASP A 385 7.87 11.85 -2.89
N SER A 386 6.82 12.27 -3.58
CA SER A 386 6.82 13.52 -4.35
C SER A 386 5.48 14.25 -4.21
N ALA A 387 5.51 15.51 -3.80
CA ALA A 387 4.30 16.24 -3.42
C ALA A 387 3.30 16.46 -4.58
N TYR A 388 3.81 16.60 -5.81
CA TYR A 388 2.97 17.03 -6.95
C TYR A 388 2.69 15.91 -7.95
N TYR A 389 3.73 15.34 -8.58
CA TYR A 389 3.62 14.16 -9.45
C TYR A 389 4.54 13.05 -8.95
N GLY A 390 4.03 11.82 -8.80
CA GLY A 390 4.91 10.66 -8.65
C GLY A 390 5.58 10.30 -9.98
N ILE A 391 4.76 10.13 -11.02
CA ILE A 391 5.19 9.89 -12.40
C ILE A 391 4.49 10.90 -13.32
N MET A 392 5.21 11.48 -14.29
CA MET A 392 4.65 12.39 -15.30
C MET A 392 5.24 12.16 -16.70
N ALA A 393 4.53 11.40 -17.54
CA ALA A 393 4.77 11.35 -18.98
C ALA A 393 3.98 12.49 -19.65
N LEU A 394 4.64 13.63 -19.88
CA LEU A 394 3.98 14.88 -20.28
C LEU A 394 3.49 14.88 -21.74
N ALA A 395 4.03 13.98 -22.58
CA ALA A 395 3.80 13.97 -24.04
C ALA A 395 3.46 12.57 -24.61
N ASP A 396 3.33 11.54 -23.76
CA ASP A 396 3.01 10.16 -24.16
C ASP A 396 2.43 9.39 -22.94
N SER A 397 2.72 8.09 -22.86
CA SER A 397 2.09 7.08 -22.02
C SER A 397 2.97 6.63 -20.84
N VAL A 398 2.34 5.99 -19.85
CA VAL A 398 3.03 5.26 -18.78
C VAL A 398 2.69 3.77 -18.87
N TYR A 399 3.71 2.92 -18.85
CA TYR A 399 3.60 1.47 -18.93
C TYR A 399 4.15 0.82 -17.65
N LEU A 400 3.34 -0.02 -17.01
CA LEU A 400 3.72 -0.81 -15.84
C LEU A 400 3.60 -2.30 -16.18
N ASN A 401 4.68 -3.04 -15.98
CA ASN A 401 4.75 -4.48 -16.17
C ASN A 401 5.36 -5.12 -14.92
N SER A 402 4.64 -6.03 -14.26
CA SER A 402 5.06 -6.70 -13.02
C SER A 402 5.58 -5.74 -11.93
N SER A 403 5.09 -4.49 -11.89
CA SER A 403 5.70 -3.40 -11.11
C SER A 403 4.79 -2.87 -10.01
N THR A 404 5.36 -2.61 -8.83
CA THR A 404 4.67 -2.04 -7.66
C THR A 404 5.09 -0.59 -7.43
N LEU A 405 4.11 0.28 -7.24
CA LEU A 405 4.26 1.69 -6.90
C LEU A 405 3.53 2.02 -5.59
N ASP A 406 4.28 2.48 -4.61
CA ASP A 406 3.78 2.95 -3.31
C ASP A 406 3.96 4.46 -3.17
N PHE A 407 2.98 5.14 -2.58
CA PHE A 407 3.00 6.58 -2.31
C PHE A 407 2.98 6.79 -0.78
N PRO A 408 4.15 6.90 -0.11
CA PRO A 408 4.21 6.94 1.35
C PRO A 408 3.67 8.24 1.96
N ALA A 409 3.68 9.33 1.20
CA ALA A 409 3.21 10.64 1.59
C ALA A 409 2.17 11.20 0.61
N LYS A 410 1.55 12.32 0.97
CA LYS A 410 0.49 12.95 0.17
C LYS A 410 1.02 13.43 -1.18
N THR A 411 0.50 12.85 -2.25
CA THR A 411 0.85 13.17 -3.63
C THR A 411 -0.38 13.75 -4.35
N ARG A 412 -0.26 14.84 -5.10
CA ARG A 412 -1.43 15.39 -5.82
C ARG A 412 -1.88 14.48 -6.96
N TYR A 413 -0.94 14.01 -7.77
CA TYR A 413 -1.17 13.14 -8.92
C TYR A 413 -0.18 11.97 -8.87
N GLY A 414 -0.67 10.74 -8.67
CA GLY A 414 0.20 9.56 -8.59
C GLY A 414 0.94 9.34 -9.91
N ILE A 415 0.16 9.15 -10.98
CA ILE A 415 0.61 8.98 -12.35
C ILE A 415 -0.13 9.97 -13.25
N TYR A 416 0.63 10.79 -13.97
CA TYR A 416 0.15 11.54 -15.12
C TYR A 416 0.71 10.93 -16.41
N ALA A 417 -0.17 10.70 -17.38
CA ALA A 417 0.20 10.33 -18.74
C ALA A 417 -0.64 11.16 -19.72
N ALA A 418 -0.03 11.74 -20.73
CA ALA A 418 -0.72 12.55 -21.73
C ALA A 418 -1.57 11.71 -22.70
N ASP A 419 -1.15 10.49 -22.99
CA ASP A 419 -1.90 9.51 -23.78
C ASP A 419 -2.58 8.51 -22.83
N LYS A 420 -1.99 7.33 -22.58
CA LYS A 420 -2.59 6.26 -21.76
C LYS A 420 -1.75 5.83 -20.56
N ILE A 421 -2.39 5.14 -19.61
CA ILE A 421 -1.73 4.39 -18.53
C ILE A 421 -2.08 2.91 -18.70
N GLU A 422 -1.07 2.04 -18.76
CA GLU A 422 -1.26 0.59 -18.92
C GLU A 422 -0.59 -0.17 -17.78
N ALA A 423 -1.36 -0.98 -17.05
CA ALA A 423 -0.91 -1.81 -15.92
C ALA A 423 -1.14 -3.28 -16.22
N SER A 424 -0.05 -4.05 -16.22
CA SER A 424 -0.02 -5.44 -16.70
C SER A 424 0.81 -6.38 -15.83
N ASN A 425 0.58 -7.68 -15.96
CA ASN A 425 1.35 -8.78 -15.34
C ASN A 425 1.40 -8.71 -13.80
N GLY A 426 0.31 -8.30 -13.15
CA GLY A 426 0.27 -8.17 -11.69
C GLY A 426 0.90 -6.89 -11.16
N SER A 427 0.88 -5.81 -11.95
CA SER A 427 1.32 -4.49 -11.49
C SER A 427 0.37 -3.93 -10.44
N ALA A 428 0.90 -3.23 -9.45
CA ALA A 428 0.13 -2.67 -8.33
C ALA A 428 0.45 -1.19 -8.12
N VAL A 429 -0.57 -0.33 -8.08
CA VAL A 429 -0.44 1.12 -7.83
C VAL A 429 -1.25 1.49 -6.59
N ASN A 430 -0.56 1.74 -5.48
CA ASN A 430 -1.16 1.92 -4.15
C ASN A 430 -1.40 3.41 -3.84
N GLY A 431 -2.33 4.02 -4.57
CA GLY A 431 -2.64 5.46 -4.53
C GLY A 431 -3.50 5.94 -3.37
N GLN A 432 -3.50 5.29 -2.20
CA GLN A 432 -4.31 5.73 -1.05
C GLN A 432 -3.90 7.12 -0.51
N ASN A 433 -2.67 7.55 -0.74
CA ASN A 433 -2.18 8.90 -0.42
C ASN A 433 -2.19 9.86 -1.63
N CYS A 434 -2.74 9.42 -2.77
CA CYS A 434 -2.89 10.26 -3.96
C CYS A 434 -4.25 10.94 -3.95
N THR A 435 -4.30 12.25 -4.20
CA THR A 435 -5.59 12.94 -4.46
C THR A 435 -6.24 12.39 -5.72
N PHE A 436 -5.44 12.19 -6.78
CA PHE A 436 -5.80 11.39 -7.94
C PHE A 436 -4.65 10.40 -8.23
N VAL A 437 -4.91 9.09 -8.23
CA VAL A 437 -3.88 8.07 -8.52
C VAL A 437 -3.48 8.09 -9.99
N CYS A 438 -4.45 8.31 -10.88
CA CYS A 438 -4.26 8.40 -12.33
C CYS A 438 -4.89 9.69 -12.85
N TYR A 439 -4.17 10.47 -13.65
CA TYR A 439 -4.70 11.64 -14.36
C TYR A 439 -4.26 11.59 -15.83
N MET A 440 -5.22 11.55 -16.75
CA MET A 440 -4.98 11.47 -18.20
C MET A 440 -5.81 12.50 -18.97
N PRO A 441 -5.19 13.26 -19.91
CA PRO A 441 -5.87 14.21 -20.78
C PRO A 441 -6.29 13.63 -22.15
N ALA A 442 -6.08 12.34 -22.45
CA ALA A 442 -6.58 11.69 -23.66
C ALA A 442 -7.75 10.73 -23.39
N GLU A 443 -8.50 10.39 -24.44
CA GLU A 443 -9.61 9.42 -24.41
C GLU A 443 -9.14 7.95 -24.45
N SER A 444 -7.82 7.70 -24.49
CA SER A 444 -7.21 6.38 -24.69
C SER A 444 -7.22 5.47 -23.45
N GLY A 445 -7.62 5.98 -22.28
CA GLY A 445 -7.95 5.17 -21.11
C GLY A 445 -6.79 4.85 -20.16
N CYS A 446 -7.15 4.41 -18.95
CA CYS A 446 -6.29 3.50 -18.19
C CYS A 446 -6.72 2.07 -18.53
N THR A 447 -5.77 1.20 -18.86
CA THR A 447 -6.01 -0.24 -19.07
C THR A 447 -5.31 -1.02 -17.97
N ILE A 448 -6.05 -1.88 -17.28
CA ILE A 448 -5.59 -2.69 -16.16
C ILE A 448 -5.99 -4.14 -16.48
N ASP A 449 -5.05 -5.09 -16.44
CA ASP A 449 -5.38 -6.51 -16.65
C ASP A 449 -5.96 -7.18 -15.39
N GLU A 450 -6.53 -8.38 -15.55
CA GLU A 450 -7.20 -9.15 -14.47
C GLU A 450 -6.28 -9.48 -13.28
N GLY A 451 -4.95 -9.41 -13.45
CA GLY A 451 -3.97 -9.64 -12.38
C GLY A 451 -3.51 -8.35 -11.68
N SER A 452 -3.68 -7.19 -12.31
CA SER A 452 -3.13 -5.91 -11.87
C SER A 452 -4.16 -5.10 -11.09
N ALA A 453 -3.70 -4.15 -10.27
CA ALA A 453 -4.55 -3.31 -9.43
C ALA A 453 -4.08 -1.85 -9.40
N VAL A 454 -5.02 -0.93 -9.59
CA VAL A 454 -4.83 0.50 -9.31
C VAL A 454 -5.82 0.88 -8.22
N ASN A 455 -5.31 1.26 -7.05
CA ASN A 455 -6.10 1.60 -5.88
C ASN A 455 -6.13 3.13 -5.73
N GLY A 456 -7.28 3.77 -6.01
CA GLY A 456 -7.41 5.22 -5.86
C GLY A 456 -8.45 5.87 -6.77
N VAL A 457 -8.40 7.21 -6.85
CA VAL A 457 -9.30 7.99 -7.73
C VAL A 457 -8.60 8.34 -9.05
N GLN A 458 -9.18 7.94 -10.16
CA GLN A 458 -8.80 8.34 -11.51
C GLN A 458 -9.53 9.62 -11.95
N LEU A 459 -8.83 10.47 -12.71
CA LEU A 459 -9.37 11.66 -13.37
C LEU A 459 -9.16 11.57 -14.89
N PHE A 460 -10.24 11.60 -15.68
CA PHE A 460 -10.24 11.23 -17.11
C PHE A 460 -10.83 12.30 -18.06
N ASN A 461 -10.14 12.64 -19.16
CA ASN A 461 -10.56 13.69 -20.11
C ASN A 461 -11.72 13.29 -21.04
N GLY A 462 -12.19 14.09 -22.00
CA GLY A 462 -12.03 15.54 -22.20
C GLY A 462 -12.91 16.39 -21.27
N LYS A 463 -13.75 15.75 -20.44
CA LYS A 463 -14.66 16.41 -19.49
C LYS A 463 -14.20 16.36 -18.03
N LYS A 464 -13.14 15.58 -17.73
CA LYS A 464 -12.52 15.34 -16.40
C LYS A 464 -13.33 14.42 -15.47
N ASN A 465 -13.95 13.36 -15.98
CA ASN A 465 -14.74 12.40 -15.18
C ASN A 465 -13.90 11.79 -14.04
N VAL A 466 -14.57 11.46 -12.94
CA VAL A 466 -13.97 10.96 -11.69
C VAL A 466 -14.38 9.51 -11.47
N THR A 467 -13.42 8.59 -11.48
CA THR A 467 -13.67 7.15 -11.31
C THR A 467 -12.90 6.61 -10.12
N VAL A 468 -13.54 5.87 -9.21
CA VAL A 468 -12.86 5.15 -8.13
C VAL A 468 -12.48 3.77 -8.63
N LEU A 469 -11.19 3.43 -8.52
CA LEU A 469 -10.59 2.17 -8.93
C LEU A 469 -10.07 1.40 -7.71
N GLY A 470 -10.14 0.06 -7.77
CA GLY A 470 -9.62 -0.81 -6.73
C GLY A 470 -10.24 -0.53 -5.36
N THR A 471 -9.46 -0.64 -4.29
CA THR A 471 -9.91 -0.27 -2.93
C THR A 471 -9.42 1.13 -2.57
N PHE A 472 -10.32 2.03 -2.19
CA PHE A 472 -9.95 3.40 -1.79
C PHE A 472 -10.81 3.95 -0.65
N THR A 473 -10.16 4.57 0.34
CA THR A 473 -10.83 5.31 1.41
C THR A 473 -10.77 6.82 1.17
N PHE A 474 -11.94 7.41 1.00
CA PHE A 474 -12.21 8.84 0.99
C PHE A 474 -12.05 9.43 2.40
N LEU A 475 -10.83 9.84 2.73
CA LEU A 475 -10.52 10.65 3.92
C LEU A 475 -10.96 12.11 3.74
N LYS A 476 -11.29 12.78 4.85
CA LYS A 476 -11.70 14.19 4.90
C LYS A 476 -10.81 15.15 4.12
N GLU A 477 -9.50 14.93 4.14
CA GLU A 477 -8.48 15.78 3.51
C GLU A 477 -8.41 15.70 1.97
N TYR A 478 -9.17 14.80 1.34
CA TYR A 478 -9.33 14.71 -0.11
C TYR A 478 -10.64 15.35 -0.60
N MET A 479 -11.62 15.56 0.29
CA MET A 479 -13.01 15.86 -0.09
C MET A 479 -13.14 17.16 -0.88
N ALA A 480 -12.43 18.20 -0.46
CA ALA A 480 -12.41 19.48 -1.16
C ALA A 480 -11.89 19.32 -2.60
N ALA A 481 -10.75 18.65 -2.79
CA ALA A 481 -10.14 18.50 -4.11
C ALA A 481 -10.95 17.60 -5.07
N VAL A 482 -11.71 16.63 -4.55
CA VAL A 482 -12.65 15.80 -5.32
C VAL A 482 -13.93 16.59 -5.65
N GLY A 483 -14.47 17.35 -4.70
CA GLY A 483 -15.65 18.20 -4.89
C GLY A 483 -15.40 19.36 -5.88
N ASP A 484 -14.25 20.03 -5.78
CA ASP A 484 -13.82 21.13 -6.66
C ASP A 484 -13.77 20.72 -8.14
N VAL A 485 -13.64 19.42 -8.44
CA VAL A 485 -13.66 18.89 -9.80
C VAL A 485 -14.97 18.19 -10.16
N MET A 486 -16.02 18.19 -9.32
CA MET A 486 -17.21 17.37 -9.60
C MET A 486 -18.21 18.02 -10.57
N GLU A 487 -18.20 19.35 -10.69
CA GLU A 487 -19.20 20.10 -11.47
C GLU A 487 -19.25 19.66 -12.94
N GLY A 488 -20.44 19.18 -13.35
CA GLY A 488 -20.73 18.79 -14.73
C GLY A 488 -20.07 17.48 -15.18
N LYS A 489 -19.64 16.61 -14.25
CA LYS A 489 -18.86 15.40 -14.55
C LYS A 489 -19.57 14.12 -14.16
N LEU A 490 -19.17 12.99 -14.76
CA LEU A 490 -19.56 11.67 -14.27
C LEU A 490 -18.69 11.31 -13.05
N PHE A 491 -19.33 10.90 -11.96
CA PHE A 491 -18.71 10.16 -10.87
C PHE A 491 -19.05 8.67 -11.02
N THR A 492 -18.03 7.80 -11.00
CA THR A 492 -18.21 6.35 -11.08
C THR A 492 -17.48 5.65 -9.93
N VAL A 493 -18.13 4.70 -9.27
CA VAL A 493 -17.45 3.63 -8.50
C VAL A 493 -17.41 2.41 -9.42
N ASP A 494 -16.23 2.09 -9.94
CA ASP A 494 -16.02 1.14 -11.04
C ASP A 494 -16.41 -0.31 -10.66
N GLU A 495 -16.69 -1.17 -11.64
CA GLU A 495 -16.99 -2.58 -11.36
C GLU A 495 -15.81 -3.25 -10.63
N GLY A 496 -16.10 -3.96 -9.53
CA GLY A 496 -15.06 -4.56 -8.68
C GLY A 496 -14.34 -3.59 -7.73
N ALA A 497 -14.54 -2.27 -7.83
CA ALA A 497 -13.97 -1.30 -6.89
C ALA A 497 -14.73 -1.27 -5.54
N GLU A 498 -14.03 -0.90 -4.47
CA GLU A 498 -14.58 -0.63 -3.14
C GLU A 498 -14.20 0.78 -2.67
N ALA A 499 -15.19 1.69 -2.68
CA ALA A 499 -15.07 3.06 -2.23
C ALA A 499 -15.60 3.19 -0.79
N THR A 500 -14.79 3.67 0.15
CA THR A 500 -15.20 3.88 1.55
C THR A 500 -15.13 5.36 1.95
N VAL A 501 -16.25 5.96 2.35
CA VAL A 501 -16.30 7.31 2.93
C VAL A 501 -16.04 7.24 4.43
N ALA A 502 -14.97 7.89 4.91
CA ALA A 502 -14.56 7.87 6.31
C ALA A 502 -15.55 8.62 7.23
N GLU A 503 -15.51 8.34 8.54
CA GLU A 503 -16.45 8.89 9.52
C GLU A 503 -16.45 10.43 9.62
N ASP A 504 -15.35 11.10 9.34
CA ASP A 504 -15.25 12.57 9.37
C ASP A 504 -15.27 13.23 7.98
N ALA A 505 -15.50 12.42 6.93
CA ALA A 505 -15.55 12.86 5.55
C ALA A 505 -16.98 13.18 5.08
N VAL A 506 -17.06 14.08 4.09
CA VAL A 506 -18.29 14.46 3.40
C VAL A 506 -18.06 14.25 1.90
N LEU A 507 -18.61 13.17 1.35
CA LEU A 507 -18.61 12.92 -0.10
C LEU A 507 -19.76 13.71 -0.71
N ASP A 508 -19.46 14.89 -1.26
CA ASP A 508 -20.44 15.75 -1.93
C ASP A 508 -20.33 15.60 -3.45
N ILE A 509 -21.31 14.92 -4.04
CA ILE A 509 -21.40 14.66 -5.48
C ILE A 509 -22.69 15.23 -6.10
N THR A 510 -23.32 16.19 -5.42
CA THR A 510 -24.59 16.82 -5.83
C THR A 510 -24.48 17.51 -7.21
N GLU A 511 -23.33 18.14 -7.47
CA GLU A 511 -23.02 18.87 -8.72
C GLU A 511 -22.47 17.98 -9.85
N ALA A 512 -22.34 16.67 -9.63
CA ALA A 512 -22.06 15.73 -10.72
C ALA A 512 -23.11 15.85 -11.82
N ALA A 513 -22.74 15.64 -13.09
CA ALA A 513 -23.70 15.49 -14.18
C ALA A 513 -24.43 14.14 -14.11
N SER A 514 -23.75 13.10 -13.63
CA SER A 514 -24.29 11.76 -13.40
C SER A 514 -23.44 11.01 -12.37
N VAL A 515 -24.06 10.05 -11.68
CA VAL A 515 -23.45 9.22 -10.65
C VAL A 515 -23.73 7.75 -10.97
N SER A 516 -22.69 6.94 -11.13
CA SER A 516 -22.79 5.49 -11.35
C SER A 516 -22.11 4.72 -10.22
N ILE A 517 -22.81 3.77 -9.61
CA ILE A 517 -22.27 2.90 -8.56
C ILE A 517 -22.37 1.47 -9.07
N GLU A 518 -21.27 0.99 -9.64
CA GLU A 518 -21.15 -0.33 -10.29
C GLU A 518 -20.40 -1.31 -9.39
N GLY A 519 -19.39 -0.81 -8.68
CA GLY A 519 -18.74 -1.49 -7.55
C GLY A 519 -19.48 -1.34 -6.22
N LYS A 520 -18.71 -1.24 -5.13
CA LYS A 520 -19.22 -1.17 -3.75
C LYS A 520 -18.93 0.19 -3.12
N LEU A 521 -19.97 0.89 -2.66
CA LEU A 521 -19.86 2.14 -1.91
C LEU A 521 -20.23 1.91 -0.43
N ILE A 522 -19.28 2.13 0.47
CA ILE A 522 -19.46 2.09 1.92
C ILE A 522 -19.45 3.52 2.46
N ASN A 523 -20.51 3.95 3.14
CA ASN A 523 -20.57 5.28 3.76
C ASN A 523 -20.54 5.20 5.29
N HIS A 524 -19.45 5.67 5.91
CA HIS A 524 -19.39 5.92 7.37
C HIS A 524 -19.50 7.42 7.72
N GLY A 525 -19.44 8.31 6.73
CA GLY A 525 -19.47 9.76 6.88
C GLY A 525 -20.80 10.39 6.48
N ILE A 526 -20.75 11.48 5.71
CA ILE A 526 -21.92 12.09 5.07
C ILE A 526 -21.80 11.90 3.57
N TRP A 527 -22.86 11.42 2.93
CA TRP A 527 -22.95 11.30 1.48
C TRP A 527 -24.04 12.24 0.95
N ARG A 528 -23.68 13.19 0.10
CA ARG A 528 -24.61 14.13 -0.56
C ARG A 528 -24.68 13.88 -2.04
N LEU A 529 -25.89 13.90 -2.57
CA LEU A 529 -26.15 13.64 -3.99
C LEU A 529 -27.48 14.22 -4.47
N ASN A 530 -27.64 14.23 -5.79
CA ASN A 530 -28.93 14.30 -6.44
C ASN A 530 -29.32 12.88 -6.92
N GLY A 531 -30.40 12.32 -6.35
CA GLY A 531 -30.86 10.97 -6.64
C GLY A 531 -31.32 10.76 -8.09
N GLU A 532 -31.86 11.80 -8.76
CA GLU A 532 -32.28 11.71 -10.19
C GLU A 532 -31.08 11.44 -11.11
N LYS A 533 -29.89 11.87 -10.71
CA LYS A 533 -28.64 11.67 -11.45
C LYS A 533 -27.92 10.37 -11.08
N ALA A 534 -28.40 9.65 -10.06
CA ALA A 534 -27.69 8.53 -9.44
C ALA A 534 -28.30 7.18 -9.79
N VAL A 535 -27.45 6.25 -10.25
CA VAL A 535 -27.79 4.87 -10.56
C VAL A 535 -26.88 3.93 -9.77
N ASN A 536 -27.48 2.98 -9.05
CA ASN A 536 -26.77 1.87 -8.44
C ASN A 536 -27.08 0.56 -9.16
N THR A 537 -26.04 -0.11 -9.64
CA THR A 537 -26.07 -1.49 -10.14
C THR A 537 -25.27 -2.44 -9.25
N GLY A 538 -24.31 -1.91 -8.50
CA GLY A 538 -23.47 -2.62 -7.54
C GLY A 538 -24.06 -2.71 -6.12
N THR A 539 -23.27 -2.36 -5.12
CA THR A 539 -23.63 -2.49 -3.69
C THR A 539 -23.43 -1.20 -2.91
N ILE A 540 -24.49 -0.68 -2.29
CA ILE A 540 -24.41 0.40 -1.30
C ILE A 540 -24.49 -0.18 0.12
N VAL A 541 -23.60 0.25 1.01
CA VAL A 541 -23.64 -0.04 2.45
C VAL A 541 -23.53 1.27 3.23
N ASN A 542 -24.67 1.81 3.67
CA ASN A 542 -24.73 3.07 4.39
C ASN A 542 -24.80 2.87 5.92
N TRP A 543 -23.75 3.27 6.63
CA TRP A 543 -23.69 3.25 8.09
C TRP A 543 -24.12 4.56 8.74
N ARG A 544 -24.33 5.63 7.96
CA ARG A 544 -24.59 6.97 8.49
C ARG A 544 -25.51 7.80 7.59
N SER A 545 -25.18 9.05 7.26
CA SER A 545 -26.13 10.01 6.71
C SER A 545 -26.07 10.07 5.20
N VAL A 546 -27.24 10.00 4.57
CA VAL A 546 -27.44 10.35 3.16
C VAL A 546 -28.27 11.64 3.12
N GLU A 547 -27.73 12.66 2.47
CA GLU A 547 -28.30 13.99 2.29
C GLU A 547 -28.66 14.15 0.80
N GLU A 548 -29.81 13.61 0.39
CA GLU A 548 -30.31 13.73 -0.99
C GLU A 548 -30.98 15.08 -1.25
N THR A 549 -30.92 15.53 -2.50
CA THR A 549 -31.77 16.64 -2.98
C THR A 549 -33.25 16.27 -2.80
N ALA A 550 -34.06 17.21 -2.31
CA ALA A 550 -35.48 16.97 -2.03
C ALA A 550 -36.24 16.44 -3.25
N ASP A 551 -37.12 15.46 -3.03
CA ASP A 551 -37.91 14.73 -4.03
C ASP A 551 -37.11 13.97 -5.10
N THR A 552 -35.77 13.93 -5.00
CA THR A 552 -34.91 13.07 -5.81
C THR A 552 -34.74 11.69 -5.15
N ALA A 553 -34.62 10.63 -5.94
CA ALA A 553 -34.53 9.26 -5.44
C ALA A 553 -33.63 8.41 -6.34
N ILE A 554 -32.66 7.72 -5.75
CA ILE A 554 -31.64 6.94 -6.46
C ILE A 554 -32.29 5.81 -7.28
N ARG A 555 -31.90 5.63 -8.54
CA ARG A 555 -32.30 4.45 -9.32
C ARG A 555 -31.50 3.24 -8.87
N ASN A 556 -32.09 2.40 -8.03
CA ASN A 556 -31.45 1.23 -7.43
C ASN A 556 -31.82 -0.07 -8.16
N ASN A 557 -30.92 -0.55 -9.01
CA ASN A 557 -31.00 -1.88 -9.64
C ASN A 557 -30.13 -2.92 -8.91
N GLY A 558 -29.20 -2.47 -8.05
CA GLY A 558 -28.27 -3.31 -7.28
C GLY A 558 -28.75 -3.65 -5.87
N ALA A 559 -27.81 -3.98 -5.00
CA ALA A 559 -28.04 -4.18 -3.57
C ALA A 559 -27.84 -2.86 -2.79
N ALA A 560 -28.69 -2.60 -1.81
CA ALA A 560 -28.55 -1.44 -0.92
C ALA A 560 -28.89 -1.85 0.51
N TYR A 561 -27.98 -1.55 1.43
CA TYR A 561 -28.13 -1.74 2.87
C TYR A 561 -27.95 -0.38 3.56
N SER A 562 -28.77 -0.08 4.56
CA SER A 562 -28.62 1.14 5.33
C SER A 562 -29.01 0.94 6.79
N VAL A 563 -28.34 1.61 7.73
CA VAL A 563 -28.82 1.70 9.12
C VAL A 563 -30.27 2.17 9.15
N CYS A 564 -31.11 1.51 9.94
CA CYS A 564 -32.57 1.72 9.95
C CYS A 564 -33.02 3.16 10.28
N THR A 565 -32.13 4.01 10.80
CA THR A 565 -32.35 5.43 11.11
C THR A 565 -31.94 6.40 9.99
N ALA A 566 -31.38 5.90 8.88
CA ALA A 566 -30.95 6.69 7.73
C ALA A 566 -31.28 5.97 6.41
N LEU A 567 -32.52 5.48 6.30
CA LEU A 567 -33.06 5.02 5.03
C LEU A 567 -33.20 6.20 4.07
N PHE A 568 -33.01 5.94 2.78
CA PHE A 568 -32.99 6.94 1.72
C PHE A 568 -33.88 6.49 0.54
N PRO A 569 -34.51 7.41 -0.21
CA PRO A 569 -35.49 7.08 -1.23
C PRO A 569 -34.85 6.41 -2.46
N VAL A 570 -35.49 5.34 -2.96
CA VAL A 570 -35.01 4.58 -4.11
C VAL A 570 -36.12 4.25 -5.11
N GLN A 571 -35.76 4.21 -6.39
CA GLN A 571 -36.57 3.69 -7.48
C GLN A 571 -36.01 2.31 -7.90
N GLY A 572 -36.74 1.23 -7.65
CA GLY A 572 -36.31 -0.14 -7.97
C GLY A 572 -36.24 -1.02 -6.72
N ASN A 573 -35.11 -1.69 -6.51
CA ASN A 573 -34.88 -2.56 -5.35
C ASN A 573 -34.93 -1.73 -4.06
N ALA A 574 -35.62 -2.25 -3.03
CA ALA A 574 -35.71 -1.58 -1.74
C ALA A 574 -34.36 -1.59 -0.99
N VAL A 575 -34.12 -0.55 -0.18
CA VAL A 575 -33.00 -0.53 0.77
C VAL A 575 -33.32 -1.47 1.93
N ILE A 576 -32.42 -2.42 2.21
CA ILE A 576 -32.55 -3.37 3.31
C ILE A 576 -32.12 -2.67 4.62
N PRO A 577 -33.01 -2.52 5.62
CA PRO A 577 -32.67 -1.90 6.88
C PRO A 577 -31.72 -2.79 7.69
N MET A 578 -30.68 -2.19 8.25
CA MET A 578 -29.72 -2.82 9.15
C MET A 578 -30.11 -2.48 10.58
N HIS A 579 -30.53 -3.50 11.33
CA HIS A 579 -30.95 -3.37 12.73
C HIS A 579 -29.82 -3.78 13.68
N LYS A 580 -29.80 -3.14 14.86
CA LYS A 580 -28.93 -3.49 15.97
C LYS A 580 -29.80 -4.07 17.08
N GLU A 581 -29.58 -5.33 17.45
CA GLU A 581 -30.33 -5.98 18.52
C GLU A 581 -30.16 -5.25 19.87
N SER A 582 -31.27 -5.08 20.60
CA SER A 582 -31.27 -4.67 22.01
C SER A 582 -31.09 -5.87 22.94
N GLN A 583 -30.96 -5.61 24.24
CA GLN A 583 -31.21 -6.66 25.24
C GLN A 583 -32.67 -7.13 25.13
N ALA A 584 -32.90 -8.44 25.28
CA ALA A 584 -34.25 -9.00 25.32
C ALA A 584 -35.02 -8.49 26.54
N VAL A 585 -36.29 -8.12 26.33
CA VAL A 585 -37.24 -7.71 27.37
C VAL A 585 -38.30 -8.78 27.58
N GLU A 586 -38.87 -8.85 28.80
CA GLU A 586 -39.99 -9.74 29.11
C GLU A 586 -41.31 -9.00 28.94
N GLU A 587 -42.19 -9.52 28.08
CA GLU A 587 -43.55 -9.03 27.87
C GLU A 587 -44.59 -10.11 28.15
N ASN A 588 -45.87 -9.71 28.25
CA ASN A 588 -47.01 -10.63 28.33
C ASN A 588 -46.88 -11.73 29.41
N ARG A 589 -46.26 -11.39 30.54
CA ARG A 589 -45.91 -12.37 31.59
C ARG A 589 -47.14 -12.88 32.34
N ILE A 590 -47.30 -14.21 32.35
CA ILE A 590 -48.30 -15.00 33.07
C ILE A 590 -47.58 -15.81 34.14
N GLU A 591 -47.98 -15.65 35.40
CA GLU A 591 -47.38 -16.37 36.53
C GLU A 591 -47.75 -17.86 36.54
N PRO A 592 -46.81 -18.79 36.85
CA PRO A 592 -47.11 -20.20 37.02
C PRO A 592 -47.91 -20.48 38.29
N THR A 593 -48.95 -21.30 38.16
CA THR A 593 -49.73 -21.80 39.31
C THR A 593 -49.23 -23.19 39.73
N CYS A 594 -49.80 -23.75 40.80
CA CYS A 594 -49.47 -25.11 41.24
C CYS A 594 -49.77 -26.18 40.17
N THR A 595 -50.74 -25.92 39.28
CA THR A 595 -51.30 -26.89 38.33
C THR A 595 -51.24 -26.43 36.87
N SER A 596 -50.74 -25.23 36.58
CA SER A 596 -50.64 -24.69 35.23
C SER A 596 -49.33 -23.93 35.05
N GLU A 597 -48.62 -24.23 33.96
CA GLU A 597 -47.40 -23.54 33.58
C GLU A 597 -47.67 -22.04 33.36
N GLY A 598 -46.70 -21.21 33.73
CA GLY A 598 -46.69 -19.79 33.39
C GLY A 598 -45.99 -19.58 32.06
N SER A 599 -45.96 -18.34 31.59
CA SER A 599 -45.20 -17.99 30.39
C SER A 599 -44.83 -16.52 30.36
N TYR A 600 -43.91 -16.15 29.48
CA TYR A 600 -43.67 -14.75 29.08
C TYR A 600 -43.12 -14.72 27.67
N ASP A 601 -43.28 -13.61 26.97
CA ASP A 601 -42.61 -13.38 25.69
C ASP A 601 -41.24 -12.78 25.93
N SER A 602 -40.19 -13.44 25.44
CA SER A 602 -38.84 -12.86 25.33
C SER A 602 -38.75 -12.13 23.99
N VAL A 603 -38.76 -10.79 24.02
CA VAL A 603 -38.82 -9.96 22.82
C VAL A 603 -37.51 -9.20 22.63
N VAL A 604 -36.98 -9.17 21.41
CA VAL A 604 -35.80 -8.40 21.02
C VAL A 604 -36.22 -7.30 20.05
N TYR A 605 -35.94 -6.06 20.40
CA TYR A 605 -36.20 -4.89 19.57
C TYR A 605 -34.92 -4.39 18.90
N CYS A 606 -35.06 -3.58 17.85
CA CYS A 606 -33.96 -2.80 17.33
C CYS A 606 -33.65 -1.65 18.30
N ALA A 607 -32.42 -1.60 18.81
CA ALA A 607 -31.93 -0.56 19.71
C ALA A 607 -31.97 0.86 19.09
N ASN A 608 -32.09 0.97 17.76
CA ASN A 608 -32.05 2.25 17.04
C ASN A 608 -33.45 2.75 16.61
N CYS A 609 -34.35 1.87 16.14
CA CYS A 609 -35.68 2.24 15.63
C CYS A 609 -36.87 1.67 16.42
N GLY A 610 -36.65 0.77 17.38
CA GLY A 610 -37.72 0.14 18.17
C GLY A 610 -38.54 -0.93 17.43
N GLU A 611 -38.15 -1.33 16.22
CA GLU A 611 -38.81 -2.41 15.48
C GLU A 611 -38.61 -3.78 16.16
N GLU A 612 -39.65 -4.62 16.19
CA GLU A 612 -39.58 -5.97 16.76
C GLU A 612 -38.80 -6.91 15.83
N LEU A 613 -37.65 -7.41 16.30
CA LEU A 613 -36.76 -8.28 15.52
C LEU A 613 -37.05 -9.77 15.77
N SER A 614 -37.43 -10.12 17.01
CA SER A 614 -37.89 -11.47 17.34
C SER A 614 -38.73 -11.50 18.60
N ARG A 615 -39.65 -12.47 18.66
CA ARG A 615 -40.47 -12.80 19.84
C ARG A 615 -40.45 -14.30 20.04
N VAL A 616 -40.04 -14.74 21.24
CA VAL A 616 -39.97 -16.16 21.61
C VAL A 616 -40.65 -16.35 22.96
N GLN A 617 -41.78 -17.05 22.96
CA GLN A 617 -42.45 -17.43 24.21
C GLN A 617 -41.56 -18.37 25.03
N LYS A 618 -41.43 -18.08 26.32
CA LYS A 618 -40.76 -18.88 27.33
C LYS A 618 -41.80 -19.45 28.27
N ILE A 619 -41.71 -20.75 28.54
CA ILE A 619 -42.59 -21.45 29.47
C ILE A 619 -41.92 -21.48 30.85
N LEU A 620 -42.68 -21.10 31.87
CA LEU A 620 -42.31 -21.20 33.27
C LEU A 620 -42.96 -22.47 33.83
N ALA A 621 -42.14 -23.38 34.38
CA ALA A 621 -42.65 -24.58 35.02
C ALA A 621 -43.66 -24.22 36.13
N VAL A 622 -44.62 -25.12 36.38
CA VAL A 622 -45.56 -25.02 37.50
C VAL A 622 -44.82 -24.69 38.80
N SER A 623 -45.40 -23.83 39.64
CA SER A 623 -44.77 -23.41 40.90
C SER A 623 -44.73 -24.52 41.96
N GLY A 624 -45.39 -25.65 41.68
CA GLY A 624 -45.49 -26.80 42.57
C GLY A 624 -46.42 -26.55 43.76
N HIS A 625 -46.58 -27.57 44.60
CA HIS A 625 -47.45 -27.50 45.77
C HIS A 625 -46.64 -27.24 47.04
N SER A 626 -47.00 -26.20 47.78
CA SER A 626 -46.47 -25.90 49.10
C SER A 626 -47.41 -26.41 50.19
N TYR A 627 -47.28 -27.69 50.53
CA TYR A 627 -48.10 -28.34 51.55
C TYR A 627 -47.75 -27.86 52.97
N SER A 628 -48.76 -27.52 53.77
CA SER A 628 -48.57 -27.21 55.18
C SER A 628 -48.08 -28.44 55.96
N GLN A 629 -47.22 -28.24 56.96
CA GLN A 629 -46.84 -29.29 57.91
C GLN A 629 -47.93 -29.57 58.97
N GLU A 630 -48.94 -28.71 59.10
CA GLU A 630 -50.11 -28.99 59.92
C GLU A 630 -51.02 -30.00 59.21
N TRP A 631 -51.57 -30.95 59.97
CA TRP A 631 -52.57 -31.90 59.47
C TRP A 631 -53.96 -31.29 59.48
N LYS A 632 -54.60 -31.23 58.31
CA LYS A 632 -56.06 -31.05 58.21
C LYS A 632 -56.75 -32.40 58.40
N ASN A 633 -57.99 -32.37 58.87
CA ASN A 633 -58.78 -33.57 59.13
C ASN A 633 -60.29 -33.32 58.96
N ASP A 634 -61.00 -34.39 58.65
CA ASP A 634 -62.46 -34.51 58.71
C ASP A 634 -62.84 -35.77 59.51
N ALA A 635 -64.10 -36.20 59.48
CA ALA A 635 -64.55 -37.38 60.23
C ALA A 635 -63.98 -38.72 59.69
N GLU A 636 -63.51 -38.75 58.44
CA GLU A 636 -63.09 -39.96 57.73
C GLU A 636 -61.56 -40.07 57.60
N SER A 637 -60.87 -38.93 57.51
CA SER A 637 -59.49 -38.85 57.02
C SER A 637 -58.69 -37.64 57.53
N HIS A 638 -57.37 -37.68 57.32
CA HIS A 638 -56.46 -36.55 57.48
C HIS A 638 -55.56 -36.37 56.25
N TRP A 639 -55.16 -35.14 55.97
CA TRP A 639 -54.30 -34.75 54.82
C TRP A 639 -53.42 -33.54 55.14
N HIS A 640 -52.37 -33.35 54.34
CA HIS A 640 -51.68 -32.07 54.25
C HIS A 640 -52.25 -31.27 53.08
N GLU A 641 -52.45 -29.98 53.29
CA GLU A 641 -53.14 -29.10 52.34
C GLU A 641 -52.16 -28.10 51.72
N CYS A 642 -52.21 -27.95 50.39
CA CYS A 642 -51.41 -26.95 49.69
C CYS A 642 -51.90 -25.55 50.06
N SER A 643 -51.03 -24.76 50.70
CA SER A 643 -51.33 -23.40 51.15
C SER A 643 -51.71 -22.42 50.03
N VAL A 644 -51.42 -22.77 48.76
CA VAL A 644 -51.66 -21.93 47.58
C VAL A 644 -52.91 -22.34 46.80
N CYS A 645 -53.19 -23.64 46.67
CA CYS A 645 -54.29 -24.15 45.82
C CYS A 645 -55.32 -25.05 46.53
N GLY A 646 -55.12 -25.40 47.80
CA GLY A 646 -56.03 -26.29 48.55
C GLY A 646 -55.96 -27.78 48.19
N GLU A 647 -55.03 -28.19 47.31
CA GLU A 647 -54.85 -29.60 46.97
C GLU A 647 -54.45 -30.44 48.20
N GLN A 648 -54.99 -31.65 48.30
CA GLN A 648 -54.82 -32.56 49.42
C GLN A 648 -53.77 -33.63 49.10
N ALA A 649 -52.61 -33.58 49.76
CA ALA A 649 -51.59 -34.63 49.70
C ALA A 649 -51.60 -35.49 50.97
N SER A 650 -51.03 -36.70 50.85
CA SER A 650 -50.92 -37.66 51.95
C SER A 650 -52.26 -37.97 52.63
N LYS A 651 -53.37 -37.90 51.88
CA LYS A 651 -54.70 -38.17 52.41
C LYS A 651 -54.82 -39.64 52.82
N ALA A 652 -55.05 -39.88 54.10
CA ALA A 652 -55.16 -41.21 54.68
C ALA A 652 -56.36 -41.29 55.63
N ALA A 653 -56.97 -42.48 55.73
CA ALA A 653 -57.97 -42.75 56.75
C ALA A 653 -57.34 -42.67 58.15
N HIS A 654 -58.12 -42.28 59.16
CA HIS A 654 -57.63 -42.15 60.52
C HIS A 654 -57.18 -43.49 61.14
N ASN A 655 -55.93 -43.53 61.63
CA ASN A 655 -55.44 -44.61 62.48
C ASN A 655 -55.67 -44.25 63.96
N PHE A 656 -56.74 -44.80 64.54
CA PHE A 656 -57.19 -44.48 65.89
C PHE A 656 -56.52 -45.34 66.97
N ALA A 657 -56.25 -44.72 68.13
CA ALA A 657 -55.94 -45.40 69.38
C ALA A 657 -56.86 -44.88 70.48
N TRP A 658 -57.22 -45.75 71.43
CA TRP A 658 -58.03 -45.38 72.58
C TRP A 658 -57.20 -44.59 73.60
N VAL A 659 -57.77 -43.48 74.08
CA VAL A 659 -57.26 -42.64 75.15
C VAL A 659 -58.31 -42.61 76.25
N THR A 660 -57.96 -43.01 77.47
CA THR A 660 -58.86 -42.93 78.63
C THR A 660 -58.84 -41.51 79.21
N ASP A 661 -59.96 -40.80 79.13
CA ASP A 661 -60.14 -39.49 79.78
C ASP A 661 -60.39 -39.64 81.28
N ARG A 662 -61.16 -40.66 81.64
CA ARG A 662 -61.53 -40.99 83.02
C ARG A 662 -61.72 -42.49 83.16
N GLU A 663 -60.95 -43.10 84.04
CA GLU A 663 -61.09 -44.53 84.34
C GLU A 663 -62.51 -44.91 84.79
N ALA A 664 -62.93 -46.13 84.45
CA ALA A 664 -64.20 -46.66 84.93
C ALA A 664 -64.13 -46.97 86.43
N SER A 665 -65.21 -46.65 87.14
CA SER A 665 -65.33 -46.93 88.57
C SER A 665 -66.60 -47.72 88.86
N VAL A 666 -66.65 -48.40 90.01
CA VAL A 666 -67.79 -49.25 90.39
C VAL A 666 -69.11 -48.47 90.51
N GLN A 667 -69.07 -47.13 90.64
CA GLN A 667 -70.26 -46.28 90.76
C GLN A 667 -70.52 -45.35 89.56
N ALA A 668 -69.60 -45.25 88.59
CA ALA A 668 -69.74 -44.38 87.44
C ALA A 668 -68.96 -44.91 86.24
N PRO A 669 -69.55 -44.94 85.03
CA PRO A 669 -68.85 -45.35 83.83
C PRO A 669 -67.62 -44.47 83.58
N GLY A 670 -66.58 -45.08 83.03
CA GLY A 670 -65.41 -44.34 82.56
C GLY A 670 -65.75 -43.56 81.29
N LEU A 671 -64.81 -42.75 80.84
CA LEU A 671 -64.89 -42.06 79.55
C LEU A 671 -63.58 -42.30 78.82
N GLN A 672 -63.66 -42.75 77.58
CA GLN A 672 -62.52 -42.87 76.67
C GLN A 672 -62.92 -42.38 75.29
N HIS A 673 -61.97 -41.86 74.53
CA HIS A 673 -62.18 -41.51 73.13
C HIS A 673 -61.10 -42.11 72.24
N GLU A 674 -61.40 -42.21 70.96
CA GLU A 674 -60.44 -42.60 69.94
C GLU A 674 -59.79 -41.35 69.35
N THR A 675 -58.47 -41.20 69.51
CA THR A 675 -57.67 -40.14 68.87
C THR A 675 -56.87 -40.74 67.71
N CYS A 676 -56.84 -40.04 66.57
CA CYS A 676 -55.96 -40.40 65.49
C CYS A 676 -54.51 -40.08 65.87
N THR A 677 -53.68 -41.12 65.89
CA THR A 677 -52.26 -41.07 66.27
C THR A 677 -51.36 -40.22 65.37
N VAL A 678 -51.86 -39.76 64.22
CA VAL A 678 -51.11 -38.97 63.23
C VAL A 678 -51.49 -37.48 63.28
N CYS A 679 -52.78 -37.16 63.26
CA CYS A 679 -53.27 -35.79 63.15
C CYS A 679 -53.89 -35.21 64.43
N GLY A 680 -54.13 -36.03 65.46
CA GLY A 680 -54.76 -35.60 66.71
C GLY A 680 -56.29 -35.42 66.65
N TYR A 681 -56.95 -35.75 65.53
CA TYR A 681 -58.42 -35.75 65.46
C TYR A 681 -59.02 -36.77 66.45
N SER A 682 -59.93 -36.34 67.30
CA SER A 682 -60.60 -37.19 68.29
C SER A 682 -62.08 -37.37 67.97
N LYS A 683 -62.57 -38.61 68.08
CA LYS A 683 -64.01 -38.92 68.04
C LYS A 683 -64.71 -38.44 69.32
N ALA A 684 -66.05 -38.44 69.30
CA ALA A 684 -66.84 -38.31 70.52
C ALA A 684 -66.47 -39.42 71.53
N ALA A 685 -66.35 -39.05 72.80
CA ALA A 685 -66.00 -39.98 73.85
C ALA A 685 -67.13 -41.01 74.10
N ALA A 686 -66.75 -42.26 74.23
CA ALA A 686 -67.60 -43.38 74.58
C ALA A 686 -67.50 -43.68 76.08
N GLU A 687 -68.62 -44.08 76.69
CA GLU A 687 -68.65 -44.51 78.07
C GLU A 687 -68.05 -45.92 78.22
N ILE A 688 -67.18 -46.11 79.20
CA ILE A 688 -66.67 -47.42 79.63
C ILE A 688 -67.64 -47.97 80.68
N PRO A 689 -68.36 -49.08 80.45
CA PRO A 689 -69.36 -49.58 81.39
C PRO A 689 -68.80 -49.89 82.80
N ALA A 690 -69.59 -49.59 83.83
CA ALA A 690 -69.25 -49.93 85.23
C ALA A 690 -69.54 -51.42 85.54
N PRO A 691 -68.72 -52.15 86.32
CA PRO A 691 -68.89 -53.60 86.47
C PRO A 691 -69.85 -54.06 87.60
N ASN A 692 -70.80 -54.94 87.23
CA ASN A 692 -71.48 -55.99 88.03
C ASN A 692 -72.48 -55.61 89.16
N ASP A 693 -73.65 -56.27 89.22
CA ASP A 693 -73.96 -57.46 90.05
C ASP A 693 -75.44 -57.90 89.82
N GLY A 694 -75.85 -59.14 90.11
CA GLY A 694 -77.11 -59.72 89.60
C GLY A 694 -78.04 -60.45 90.59
N THR A 695 -79.29 -60.70 90.15
CA THR A 695 -80.11 -61.92 90.43
C THR A 695 -81.47 -61.87 89.72
N ASP A 696 -82.00 -63.04 89.33
CA ASP A 696 -83.10 -63.18 88.36
C ASP A 696 -84.52 -63.30 88.94
N THR A 697 -85.54 -63.04 88.10
CA THR A 697 -86.73 -63.90 88.02
C THR A 697 -87.32 -63.88 86.60
N ALA A 698 -87.64 -65.04 86.04
CA ALA A 698 -87.92 -65.21 84.60
C ALA A 698 -89.24 -65.94 84.29
N ALA A 699 -89.90 -65.51 83.21
CA ALA A 699 -90.82 -66.22 82.30
C ALA A 699 -91.63 -65.16 81.51
N SER A 700 -92.04 -65.33 80.25
CA SER A 700 -91.61 -66.13 79.09
C SER A 700 -92.10 -65.33 77.85
N ASP A 701 -91.50 -65.38 76.66
CA ASP A 701 -91.62 -66.44 75.67
C ASP A 701 -90.53 -66.28 74.59
N ALA A 702 -90.25 -67.35 73.84
CA ALA A 702 -89.14 -67.43 72.90
C ALA A 702 -89.60 -67.44 71.43
N GLU A 703 -88.84 -66.76 70.57
CA GLU A 703 -88.68 -67.15 69.17
C GLU A 703 -87.20 -67.01 68.76
N ALA A 704 -86.72 -67.93 67.91
CA ALA A 704 -85.31 -68.29 67.79
C ALA A 704 -84.58 -67.60 66.61
N PRO A 705 -83.23 -67.67 66.50
CA PRO A 705 -82.42 -66.67 65.80
C PRO A 705 -82.22 -66.92 64.30
N LYS A 706 -81.68 -65.91 63.61
CA LYS A 706 -81.01 -66.06 62.31
C LYS A 706 -79.52 -65.77 62.42
N THR A 707 -78.72 -66.83 62.47
CA THR A 707 -77.29 -66.78 62.08
C THR A 707 -77.17 -67.01 60.58
N GLY A 708 -76.28 -66.30 59.91
CA GLY A 708 -76.06 -66.43 58.46
C GLY A 708 -74.63 -66.08 58.08
N ASP A 709 -73.71 -67.01 58.32
CA ASP A 709 -72.37 -66.98 57.72
C ASP A 709 -72.44 -67.38 56.23
N SER A 710 -71.52 -66.84 55.44
CA SER A 710 -71.10 -67.48 54.18
C SER A 710 -69.60 -67.29 53.92
N SER A 711 -68.83 -68.26 54.45
CA SER A 711 -67.60 -68.78 53.86
C SER A 711 -67.84 -69.22 52.39
N SER A 712 -66.89 -69.43 51.48
CA SER A 712 -65.41 -69.42 51.53
C SER A 712 -64.80 -69.69 50.13
N ILE A 713 -63.66 -69.05 49.82
CA ILE A 713 -62.47 -69.62 49.12
C ILE A 713 -62.58 -70.18 47.67
N VAL A 714 -61.44 -70.65 47.12
CA VAL A 714 -61.18 -71.30 45.79
C VAL A 714 -60.83 -70.35 44.64
N PHE A 715 -59.71 -70.47 43.90
CA PHE A 715 -58.37 -71.09 44.11
C PHE A 715 -57.38 -70.51 43.06
N TRP A 716 -56.06 -70.73 43.22
CA TRP A 716 -55.02 -70.31 42.25
C TRP A 716 -54.68 -71.38 41.18
N THR A 717 -53.97 -70.95 40.12
CA THR A 717 -52.94 -71.61 39.26
C THR A 717 -53.24 -71.63 37.74
N VAL A 718 -52.29 -71.56 36.78
CA VAL A 718 -50.87 -71.07 36.68
C VAL A 718 -50.50 -70.94 35.18
N SER A 719 -49.58 -70.02 34.82
CA SER A 719 -48.60 -70.00 33.68
C SER A 719 -48.53 -68.60 33.06
N ALA A 720 -47.44 -67.80 33.09
CA ALA A 720 -46.00 -67.98 32.81
C ALA A 720 -45.61 -67.80 31.32
N VAL A 721 -44.36 -67.32 31.05
CA VAL A 721 -43.76 -66.87 29.74
C VAL A 721 -43.97 -65.35 29.46
N LEU A 722 -42.98 -64.48 29.20
CA LEU A 722 -41.49 -64.57 29.13
C LEU A 722 -40.83 -63.17 29.41
N MET A 723 -39.49 -63.11 29.48
CA MET A 723 -38.67 -61.91 29.80
C MET A 723 -37.92 -61.28 28.60
N GLY A 724 -37.40 -60.06 28.78
CA GLY A 724 -36.32 -59.41 27.99
C GLY A 724 -36.79 -58.23 27.12
N VAL A 725 -36.02 -57.16 26.83
CA VAL A 725 -34.62 -56.72 27.11
C VAL A 725 -34.62 -55.16 27.02
N GLY A 726 -33.82 -54.32 27.68
CA GLY A 726 -32.66 -54.46 28.60
C GLY A 726 -32.14 -53.07 29.01
N SER A 727 -30.85 -52.90 29.35
CA SER A 727 -30.24 -51.63 29.82
C SER A 727 -28.90 -51.27 29.14
N VAL A 728 -28.73 -49.99 28.76
CA VAL A 728 -27.48 -49.25 28.42
C VAL A 728 -27.82 -47.76 28.65
N GLY A 729 -27.00 -46.82 29.15
CA GLY A 729 -25.56 -46.73 29.41
C GLY A 729 -25.07 -45.37 28.86
N GLY A 730 -24.38 -44.56 29.67
CA GLY A 730 -24.12 -43.14 29.34
C GLY A 730 -22.76 -42.83 28.71
N THR A 731 -22.70 -41.79 27.86
CA THR A 731 -21.53 -40.93 27.54
C THR A 731 -22.04 -39.70 26.76
N VAL A 732 -21.82 -38.45 27.20
CA VAL A 732 -20.63 -37.59 27.00
C VAL A 732 -20.38 -37.16 25.54
N LEU A 733 -20.61 -35.86 25.29
CA LEU A 733 -19.96 -34.93 24.33
C LEU A 733 -19.45 -35.44 22.97
N LYS A 734 -20.03 -34.92 21.87
CA LYS A 734 -19.21 -34.20 20.87
C LYS A 734 -19.96 -33.21 19.96
N ARG A 735 -19.46 -31.98 19.96
CA ARG A 735 -19.51 -30.93 18.92
C ARG A 735 -20.03 -31.38 17.55
N ARG A 736 -21.08 -30.72 17.03
CA ARG A 736 -21.21 -30.50 15.57
C ARG A 736 -20.38 -29.27 15.19
N LYS A 737 -19.48 -29.47 14.24
CA LYS A 737 -18.59 -28.46 13.66
C LYS A 737 -19.31 -27.77 12.51
N ASN A 738 -19.07 -26.47 12.33
CA ASN A 738 -19.39 -25.77 11.08
C ASN A 738 -18.82 -26.51 9.87
N LYS A 739 -19.54 -26.47 8.75
CA LYS A 739 -18.93 -26.46 7.42
C LYS A 739 -19.66 -25.46 6.54
N ASN A 740 -18.90 -24.45 6.11
CA ASN A 740 -19.24 -23.59 4.97
C ASN A 740 -19.49 -24.46 3.74
N SER A 741 -20.40 -24.04 2.88
CA SER A 741 -20.38 -24.37 1.45
C SER A 741 -20.32 -23.06 0.67
N ARG A 742 -19.12 -22.76 0.14
CA ARG A 742 -18.85 -21.74 -0.85
C ARG A 742 -19.24 -22.31 -2.22
N MET A 743 -20.04 -21.57 -2.98
CA MET A 743 -20.31 -21.75 -4.41
C MET A 743 -20.12 -20.34 -5.00
N THR A 744 -19.03 -20.13 -5.76
CA THR A 744 -18.98 -20.19 -7.24
C THR A 744 -19.89 -19.14 -7.83
#